data_AF-A0A932QF70-F1
#
_entry.id   AF-A0A932QF70-F1
#
_cell.length_a   1.000
_cell.length_b   1.000
_cell.length_c   1.000
_cell.angle_alpha   90.00
_cell.angle_beta   90.00
_cell.angle_gamma   90.00
#
_symmetry.space_group_name_H-M   'P 1'
#
loop_
_entity.id
_entity.type
_entity.pdbx_description
1 polymer ?
#
loop_
_entity_poly.entity_id
_entity_poly.type
_entity_poly.pdbx_seq_one_letter_code
_entity_poly.pdbx_strand_id
1 'polypeptide(L)'
;MCGIIGVVKDGASASRDRLVAARGLMRHRGPNDAGVWAGEHACVGAQRLSIIDTSDAGHQPFVSDDRQVVLVFNGEIYNYRALRKELERDFAFHSHTDTEVLLHGYRKWGADGLLPRLDGMFAFALWDDQRHRLFAARDRAGKKPFYFRHEGRQFHFASTLNALLAFLPGTPPLDPHAIDAYLVYQAVPGPLSIFRDVRQLRPAHSLVFDADSGACRESRYWHVSYATKTRESEEEVLAHVERLAREAVKKRLVSDVPVGVFLSGGVDSSLVAALASQESERPIEAVTVGFEESEFDERHYARRVAQHLGMPMHEEMVRPALVADLPAIVWHYGQPVADVSIVPNHYLARAAHRWMTVALNGDGGDELFGGYTRPILARLAVPYRAFLPGPLRRALGRLFRHTNAGPFRRVALLARAGAVSAAEAFTYDRAFRPFRDEAYPELFKQLVAGAHPDALYRSVWDECDGLDDIDRALYGDFNTYLPDQLLPRADRASMAHSLEARSPLLDTALIEYAATIPNDMRLRGFETKHLLKRLAARFVPREVLYRRKRGFVMPASRWLRGELAPFVRAALDNRTFFDRGWVRPEFVRRVLAEHFTGVTDWGEQIWTLLVLEVWARLVLDRTLDRDARMDDFLRKPERARRAILRTLQVGMEWFPEKPGGLNRVYFELMRHLPDAGVEVHGLVAGTAKVATDSRGMIEGFAPHSERLAPRLLAVRRLAGRLLRSDPAVLVVSHFALYTAPILDEMGDHPLVVHFQGPWGLEGRAERQAPSTVLAKTAVEGMVYRRAKAFIVLSAPFGRILETRFGIPAERIHVIPGGVDVPRFAITESREECRRLLGWPTDRPIVLAVRRLMRRMGLDDLVASVVQLREAVPDVLVLIAGRGPIAGELQQQIDALGLADHVRLLGFVPDEALPRAYRAADITIVPTVALEGFGLIVAESFAAGTPCLVTPVGGLPDAVTGLSPHLVLKDVGPRAIADGLAAALTGRLPLPDARTCLQYARRHYDWPVIAERTRLVYEEAMR
;
A
#
# COMPACT_ATOMS: atom_id res chain seq x y z
N MET A 1 9.76 -10.04 -21.32
CA MET A 1 8.64 -9.84 -20.37
C MET A 1 8.24 -8.41 -20.06
N CYS A 2 6.96 -8.14 -20.22
CA CYS A 2 6.45 -6.78 -20.14
C CYS A 2 5.63 -6.55 -18.86
N GLY A 3 5.21 -5.30 -18.65
CA GLY A 3 4.14 -4.94 -17.74
C GLY A 3 3.11 -4.11 -18.50
N ILE A 4 1.86 -4.56 -18.57
CA ILE A 4 0.78 -3.85 -19.28
C ILE A 4 -0.12 -3.12 -18.29
N ILE A 5 -0.67 -1.98 -18.70
CA ILE A 5 -1.59 -1.15 -17.91
C ILE A 5 -2.51 -0.37 -18.84
N GLY A 6 -3.75 -0.14 -18.43
CA GLY A 6 -4.65 0.71 -19.23
C GLY A 6 -5.99 0.98 -18.59
N VAL A 7 -6.68 1.99 -19.14
CA VAL A 7 -8.05 2.37 -18.82
C VAL A 7 -8.85 2.52 -20.09
N VAL A 8 -10.11 2.10 -20.04
CA VAL A 8 -11.14 2.42 -21.03
C VAL A 8 -12.24 3.19 -20.32
N LYS A 9 -12.51 4.41 -20.80
CA LYS A 9 -13.54 5.34 -20.33
C LYS A 9 -13.65 6.52 -21.30
N ASP A 10 -14.74 7.28 -21.22
CA ASP A 10 -14.83 8.56 -21.92
C ASP A 10 -13.80 9.56 -21.38
N GLY A 11 -13.08 10.24 -22.28
CA GLY A 11 -11.98 11.14 -21.92
C GLY A 11 -10.78 10.42 -21.31
N ALA A 12 -10.48 9.19 -21.75
CA ALA A 12 -9.37 8.38 -21.25
C ALA A 12 -8.00 9.07 -21.40
N SER A 13 -7.84 9.95 -22.39
CA SER A 13 -6.62 10.74 -22.61
C SER A 13 -6.20 11.55 -21.37
N ALA A 14 -7.15 12.03 -20.57
CA ALA A 14 -6.88 12.74 -19.31
C ALA A 14 -6.20 11.85 -18.25
N SER A 15 -6.25 10.53 -18.39
CA SER A 15 -5.56 9.60 -17.48
C SER A 15 -4.08 9.39 -17.82
N ARG A 16 -3.56 9.97 -18.91
CA ARG A 16 -2.19 9.74 -19.40
C ARG A 16 -1.12 9.90 -18.32
N ASP A 17 -1.11 11.02 -17.59
CA ASP A 17 -0.04 11.29 -16.63
C ASP A 17 -0.11 10.34 -15.42
N ARG A 18 -1.32 10.00 -14.96
CA ARG A 18 -1.50 8.99 -13.91
C ARG A 18 -1.08 7.60 -14.40
N LEU A 19 -1.40 7.26 -15.65
CA LEU A 19 -0.97 6.00 -16.27
C LEU A 19 0.56 5.94 -16.34
N VAL A 20 1.23 7.00 -16.79
CA VAL A 20 2.70 7.07 -16.86
C VAL A 20 3.33 6.84 -15.48
N ALA A 21 2.79 7.48 -14.44
CA ALA A 21 3.27 7.31 -13.06
C ALA A 21 3.07 5.87 -12.56
N ALA A 22 1.86 5.31 -12.74
CA ALA A 22 1.54 3.95 -12.31
C ALA A 22 2.33 2.89 -13.08
N ARG A 23 2.51 3.07 -14.40
CA ARG A 23 3.38 2.25 -15.27
C ARG A 23 4.82 2.25 -14.75
N GLY A 24 5.31 3.38 -14.21
CA GLY A 24 6.64 3.49 -13.62
C GLY A 24 6.91 2.49 -12.50
N LEU A 25 5.88 2.06 -11.76
CA LEU A 25 6.00 1.03 -10.72
C LEU A 25 6.37 -0.34 -11.29
N MET A 26 6.11 -0.60 -12.57
CA MET A 26 6.44 -1.86 -13.23
C MET A 26 7.80 -1.86 -13.94
N ARG A 27 8.64 -0.82 -13.78
CA ARG A 27 9.93 -0.72 -14.47
C ARG A 27 10.85 -1.93 -14.26
N HIS A 28 10.83 -2.53 -13.06
CA HIS A 28 11.60 -3.74 -12.74
C HIS A 28 11.25 -4.94 -13.65
N ARG A 29 10.03 -4.95 -14.21
CA ARG A 29 9.57 -6.00 -15.12
C ARG A 29 10.13 -5.83 -16.53
N GLY A 30 10.21 -4.60 -17.01
CA GLY A 30 10.60 -4.26 -18.36
C GLY A 30 11.42 -2.98 -18.41
N PRO A 31 12.74 -3.06 -18.19
CA PRO A 31 13.59 -1.89 -18.07
C PRO A 31 14.05 -1.31 -19.42
N ASN A 32 13.85 -2.02 -20.55
CA ASN A 32 14.46 -1.67 -21.83
C ASN A 32 13.70 -0.58 -22.58
N ASP A 33 12.37 -0.61 -22.54
CA ASP A 33 11.52 0.32 -23.29
C ASP A 33 10.18 0.53 -22.58
N ALA A 34 9.54 1.67 -22.80
CA ALA A 34 8.27 2.01 -22.18
C ALA A 34 7.43 2.97 -23.03
N GLY A 35 6.29 2.52 -23.55
CA GLY A 35 5.35 3.35 -24.31
C GLY A 35 4.04 3.67 -23.59
N VAL A 36 3.34 4.68 -24.11
CA VAL A 36 1.94 5.01 -23.77
C VAL A 36 1.25 5.45 -25.04
N TRP A 37 0.05 4.94 -25.25
CA TRP A 37 -0.90 5.42 -26.24
C TRP A 37 -2.12 6.00 -25.52
N ALA A 38 -2.60 7.14 -25.98
CA ALA A 38 -3.74 7.85 -25.39
C ALA A 38 -4.70 8.29 -26.50
N GLY A 39 -5.87 7.67 -26.55
CA GLY A 39 -7.00 8.06 -27.37
C GLY A 39 -8.14 8.63 -26.54
N GLU A 40 -9.27 8.92 -27.20
CA GLU A 40 -10.45 9.49 -26.57
C GLU A 40 -11.11 8.52 -25.57
N HIS A 41 -11.27 7.26 -25.95
CA HIS A 41 -11.97 6.24 -25.16
C HIS A 41 -11.05 5.25 -24.44
N ALA A 42 -9.77 5.19 -24.79
CA ALA A 42 -8.80 4.32 -24.13
C ALA A 42 -7.42 4.98 -23.97
N CYS A 43 -6.74 4.63 -22.88
CA CYS A 43 -5.36 4.99 -22.64
C CYS A 43 -4.63 3.76 -22.10
N VAL A 44 -3.60 3.31 -22.82
CA VAL A 44 -2.89 2.06 -22.52
C VAL A 44 -1.37 2.30 -22.54
N GLY A 45 -0.62 1.50 -21.79
CA GLY A 45 0.82 1.58 -21.76
C GLY A 45 1.47 0.25 -21.44
N ALA A 46 2.76 0.17 -21.76
CA ALA A 46 3.58 -1.01 -21.54
C ALA A 46 4.96 -0.63 -21.01
N GLN A 47 5.53 -1.50 -20.17
CA GLN A 47 6.96 -1.61 -19.88
C GLN A 47 7.47 -2.84 -20.60
N ARG A 48 8.62 -2.78 -21.27
CA ARG A 48 9.11 -3.86 -22.13
C ARG A 48 10.48 -4.36 -21.66
N LEU A 49 10.57 -5.69 -21.48
CA LEU A 49 11.85 -6.42 -21.48
C LEU A 49 11.97 -7.06 -22.86
N SER A 50 12.94 -6.60 -23.64
CA SER A 50 13.14 -7.00 -25.03
C SER A 50 13.84 -8.35 -25.10
N ILE A 51 13.16 -9.38 -25.64
CA ILE A 51 13.67 -10.77 -25.72
C ILE A 51 13.72 -11.26 -27.16
N ILE A 52 12.64 -11.08 -27.92
CA ILE A 52 12.59 -11.30 -29.36
C ILE A 52 12.48 -9.94 -30.04
N ASP A 53 13.34 -9.71 -31.04
CA ASP A 53 13.52 -8.46 -31.76
C ASP A 53 13.82 -7.29 -30.82
N THR A 54 15.10 -7.13 -30.47
CA THR A 54 15.56 -6.08 -29.54
C THR A 54 15.60 -4.69 -30.15
N SER A 55 15.18 -4.53 -31.40
CA SER A 55 15.08 -3.22 -32.06
C SER A 55 13.86 -2.42 -31.58
N ASP A 56 13.81 -1.16 -32.00
CA ASP A 56 12.69 -0.25 -31.78
C ASP A 56 11.40 -0.71 -32.48
N ALA A 57 11.49 -1.60 -33.47
CA ALA A 57 10.33 -2.15 -34.17
C ALA A 57 9.42 -2.97 -33.25
N GLY A 58 9.96 -3.47 -32.12
CA GLY A 58 9.18 -4.20 -31.13
C GLY A 58 8.53 -3.33 -30.03
N HIS A 59 8.51 -2.00 -30.20
CA HIS A 59 7.92 -1.08 -29.24
C HIS A 59 6.46 -1.41 -28.89
N GLN A 60 6.08 -1.17 -27.64
CA GLN A 60 4.70 -1.31 -27.16
C GLN A 60 4.23 -0.05 -26.40
N PRO A 61 2.97 0.39 -26.54
CA PRO A 61 1.85 -0.27 -27.24
C PRO A 61 2.03 -0.40 -28.75
N PHE A 62 1.60 -1.55 -29.30
CA PHE A 62 1.65 -1.82 -30.73
C PHE A 62 0.37 -1.30 -31.39
N VAL A 63 0.49 -0.45 -32.40
CA VAL A 63 -0.64 0.24 -33.04
C VAL A 63 -0.73 -0.23 -34.49
N SER A 64 -1.93 -0.54 -34.96
CA SER A 64 -2.16 -0.92 -36.36
C SER A 64 -1.88 0.24 -37.32
N ASP A 65 -1.62 -0.05 -38.59
CA ASP A 65 -1.31 0.97 -39.62
C ASP A 65 -2.44 2.01 -39.79
N ASP A 66 -3.70 1.56 -39.66
CA ASP A 66 -4.90 2.40 -39.67
C ASP A 66 -5.18 3.09 -38.32
N ARG A 67 -4.36 2.82 -37.30
CA ARG A 67 -4.45 3.33 -35.93
C ARG A 67 -5.75 3.00 -35.18
N GLN A 68 -6.53 2.05 -35.68
CA GLN A 68 -7.81 1.66 -35.07
C GLN A 68 -7.67 0.57 -34.00
N VAL A 69 -6.56 -0.16 -34.01
CA VAL A 69 -6.33 -1.26 -33.08
C VAL A 69 -5.03 -1.01 -32.31
N VAL A 70 -5.12 -1.07 -30.99
CA VAL A 70 -3.99 -0.84 -30.08
C VAL A 70 -3.83 -2.03 -29.16
N LEU A 71 -2.65 -2.65 -29.17
CA LEU A 71 -2.30 -3.84 -28.41
C LEU A 71 -1.25 -3.52 -27.34
N VAL A 72 -1.49 -4.01 -26.13
CA VAL A 72 -0.47 -4.16 -25.10
C VAL A 72 -0.36 -5.64 -24.70
N PHE A 73 0.86 -6.16 -24.65
CA PHE A 73 1.12 -7.59 -24.51
C PHE A 73 2.25 -7.88 -23.53
N ASN A 74 1.96 -8.78 -22.59
CA ASN A 74 2.92 -9.34 -21.68
C ASN A 74 2.98 -10.86 -21.83
N GLY A 75 4.02 -11.37 -22.50
CA GLY A 75 4.14 -12.80 -22.74
C GLY A 75 5.12 -13.15 -23.85
N GLU A 76 4.94 -14.38 -24.35
CA GLU A 76 5.64 -14.96 -25.48
C GLU A 76 4.67 -15.89 -26.24
N ILE A 77 4.54 -15.73 -27.57
CA ILE A 77 3.78 -16.61 -28.47
C ILE A 77 4.74 -17.53 -29.21
N TYR A 78 4.99 -18.73 -28.68
CA TYR A 78 6.00 -19.66 -29.18
C TYR A 78 5.80 -20.10 -30.64
N ASN A 79 4.55 -20.13 -31.11
CA ASN A 79 4.23 -20.50 -32.49
C ASN A 79 4.10 -19.29 -33.45
N TYR A 80 4.58 -18.10 -33.06
CA TYR A 80 4.41 -16.87 -33.86
C TYR A 80 4.93 -16.99 -35.29
N ARG A 81 6.04 -17.71 -35.55
CA ARG A 81 6.60 -17.86 -36.91
C ARG A 81 5.63 -18.60 -37.84
N ALA A 82 4.91 -19.60 -37.32
CA ALA A 82 3.91 -20.32 -38.10
C ALA A 82 2.68 -19.44 -38.38
N LEU A 83 2.22 -18.69 -37.37
CA LEU A 83 1.10 -17.76 -37.51
C LEU A 83 1.42 -16.61 -38.48
N ARG A 84 2.63 -16.06 -38.37
CA ARG A 84 3.14 -15.01 -39.26
C ARG A 84 3.10 -15.45 -40.71
N LYS A 85 3.60 -16.65 -41.04
CA LYS A 85 3.56 -17.18 -42.42
C LYS A 85 2.14 -17.26 -43.00
N GLU A 86 1.13 -17.49 -42.16
CA GLU A 86 -0.28 -17.47 -42.58
C GLU A 86 -0.82 -16.05 -42.75
N LEU A 87 -0.37 -15.11 -41.93
CA LEU A 87 -0.83 -13.71 -41.90
C LEU A 87 -0.12 -12.81 -42.92
N GLU A 88 1.11 -13.11 -43.31
CA GLU A 88 1.91 -12.36 -44.30
C GLU A 88 1.25 -12.31 -45.69
N ARG A 89 0.27 -13.18 -45.94
CA ARG A 89 -0.53 -13.17 -47.17
C ARG A 89 -1.51 -11.99 -47.23
N ASP A 90 -1.92 -11.48 -46.06
CA ASP A 90 -2.97 -10.48 -45.93
C ASP A 90 -2.47 -9.17 -45.28
N PHE A 91 -1.35 -9.23 -44.54
CA PHE A 91 -0.79 -8.10 -43.80
C PHE A 91 0.71 -7.95 -44.01
N ALA A 92 1.18 -6.71 -44.12
CA ALA A 92 2.59 -6.38 -44.04
C ALA A 92 3.05 -6.43 -42.57
N PHE A 93 4.20 -7.06 -42.32
CA PHE A 93 4.82 -7.11 -41.01
C PHE A 93 5.98 -6.11 -40.92
N HIS A 94 6.02 -5.34 -39.83
CA HIS A 94 7.01 -4.28 -39.62
C HIS A 94 8.03 -4.58 -38.52
N SER A 95 7.78 -5.61 -37.71
CA SER A 95 8.67 -6.10 -36.68
C SER A 95 9.00 -7.58 -36.89
N HIS A 96 9.97 -8.11 -36.16
CA HIS A 96 10.22 -9.55 -36.02
C HIS A 96 9.70 -10.11 -34.69
N THR A 97 8.92 -9.31 -33.94
CA THR A 97 8.32 -9.72 -32.68
C THR A 97 7.20 -10.74 -32.86
N ASP A 98 6.94 -11.47 -31.79
CA ASP A 98 5.75 -12.29 -31.60
C ASP A 98 4.49 -11.46 -31.26
N THR A 99 4.65 -10.16 -30.95
CA THR A 99 3.55 -9.26 -30.60
C THR A 99 2.65 -8.97 -31.81
N GLU A 100 3.24 -8.77 -32.98
CA GLU A 100 2.52 -8.34 -34.18
C GLU A 100 1.53 -9.40 -34.71
N VAL A 101 1.79 -10.70 -34.48
CA VAL A 101 0.85 -11.77 -34.88
C VAL A 101 -0.46 -11.73 -34.09
N LEU A 102 -0.45 -11.17 -32.87
CA LEU A 102 -1.68 -10.99 -32.09
C LEU A 102 -2.59 -9.93 -32.71
N LEU A 103 -2.00 -8.80 -33.13
CA LEU A 103 -2.73 -7.70 -33.75
C LEU A 103 -3.32 -8.13 -35.09
N HIS A 104 -2.50 -8.68 -36.00
CA HIS A 104 -2.98 -9.12 -37.31
C HIS A 104 -3.90 -10.34 -37.21
N GLY A 105 -3.63 -11.26 -36.27
CA GLY A 105 -4.49 -12.40 -36.00
C GLY A 105 -5.88 -12.00 -35.50
N TYR A 106 -5.97 -10.97 -34.64
CA TYR A 106 -7.25 -10.41 -34.22
C TYR A 106 -8.00 -9.79 -35.40
N ARG A 107 -7.32 -9.02 -36.27
CA ARG A 107 -7.95 -8.40 -37.45
C ARG A 107 -8.46 -9.44 -38.45
N LYS A 108 -7.74 -10.56 -38.62
CA LYS A 108 -8.10 -11.62 -39.57
C LYS A 108 -9.19 -12.56 -39.05
N TRP A 109 -9.06 -13.03 -37.80
CA TRP A 109 -9.86 -14.13 -37.28
C TRP A 109 -10.82 -13.71 -36.16
N GLY A 110 -10.76 -12.45 -35.70
CA GLY A 110 -11.48 -11.99 -34.52
C GLY A 110 -10.96 -12.63 -33.22
N ALA A 111 -11.59 -12.25 -32.11
CA ALA A 111 -11.27 -12.78 -30.78
C ALA A 111 -11.37 -14.32 -30.71
N ASP A 112 -12.49 -14.88 -31.18
CA ASP A 112 -12.79 -16.31 -31.04
C ASP A 112 -11.93 -17.18 -31.95
N GLY A 113 -11.54 -16.67 -33.12
CA GLY A 113 -10.64 -17.37 -34.04
C GLY A 113 -9.17 -17.29 -33.62
N LEU A 114 -8.76 -16.21 -32.95
CA LEU A 114 -7.38 -16.02 -32.51
C LEU A 114 -6.99 -16.98 -31.37
N LEU A 115 -7.79 -17.05 -30.30
CA LEU A 115 -7.39 -17.73 -29.06
C LEU A 115 -7.02 -19.21 -29.22
N PRO A 116 -7.74 -20.04 -30.00
CA PRO A 116 -7.39 -21.45 -30.19
C PRO A 116 -6.03 -21.64 -30.88
N ARG A 117 -5.57 -20.66 -31.66
CA ARG A 117 -4.33 -20.72 -32.44
C ARG A 117 -3.10 -20.34 -31.63
N LEU A 118 -3.26 -19.67 -30.50
CA LEU A 118 -2.12 -19.19 -29.70
C LEU A 118 -1.49 -20.36 -28.93
N ASP A 119 -0.18 -20.56 -29.07
CA ASP A 119 0.62 -21.43 -28.20
C ASP A 119 1.68 -20.56 -27.51
N GLY A 120 1.51 -20.32 -26.22
CA GLY A 120 2.26 -19.27 -25.55
C GLY A 120 2.00 -19.16 -24.05
N MET A 121 2.71 -18.23 -23.43
CA MET A 121 2.39 -17.68 -22.11
C MET A 121 2.07 -16.22 -22.30
N PHE A 122 0.90 -15.73 -21.87
CA PHE A 122 0.46 -14.41 -22.26
C PHE A 122 -0.61 -13.84 -21.35
N ALA A 123 -0.55 -12.52 -21.22
CA ALA A 123 -1.66 -11.67 -20.85
C ALA A 123 -1.61 -10.46 -21.80
N PHE A 124 -2.69 -10.19 -22.53
CA PHE A 124 -2.76 -9.04 -23.43
C PHE A 124 -4.10 -8.32 -23.31
N ALA A 125 -4.11 -7.07 -23.74
CA ALA A 125 -5.32 -6.28 -23.95
C ALA A 125 -5.21 -5.54 -25.28
N LEU A 126 -6.29 -5.56 -26.04
CA LEU A 126 -6.43 -4.96 -27.37
C LEU A 126 -7.64 -4.03 -27.35
N TRP A 127 -7.41 -2.75 -27.63
CA TRP A 127 -8.47 -1.76 -27.85
C TRP A 127 -8.80 -1.69 -29.34
N ASP A 128 -10.06 -1.89 -29.68
CA ASP A 128 -10.63 -1.70 -31.02
C ASP A 128 -11.47 -0.41 -30.99
N ASP A 129 -10.92 0.62 -31.61
CA ASP A 129 -11.48 1.97 -31.65
C ASP A 129 -12.68 2.08 -32.60
N GLN A 130 -12.83 1.18 -33.59
CA GLN A 130 -14.03 1.17 -34.43
C GLN A 130 -15.23 0.56 -33.70
N ARG A 131 -14.97 -0.45 -32.87
CA ARG A 131 -16.02 -1.20 -32.17
C ARG A 131 -16.25 -0.71 -30.74
N HIS A 132 -15.46 0.26 -30.27
CA HIS A 132 -15.45 0.73 -28.88
C HIS A 132 -15.30 -0.43 -27.87
N ARG A 133 -14.41 -1.37 -28.17
CA ARG A 133 -14.27 -2.62 -27.40
C ARG A 133 -12.86 -2.89 -26.96
N LEU A 134 -12.73 -3.29 -25.70
CA LEU A 134 -11.52 -3.89 -25.17
C LEU A 134 -11.66 -5.41 -25.20
N PHE A 135 -10.71 -6.08 -25.84
CA PHE A 135 -10.55 -7.53 -25.79
C PHE A 135 -9.27 -7.88 -25.04
N ALA A 136 -9.39 -8.65 -23.96
CA ALA A 136 -8.26 -9.13 -23.18
C ALA A 136 -8.29 -10.65 -23.03
N ALA A 137 -7.13 -11.27 -22.86
CA ALA A 137 -7.04 -12.70 -22.60
C ALA A 137 -5.81 -13.07 -21.76
N ARG A 138 -5.94 -14.16 -21.02
CA ARG A 138 -4.88 -14.75 -20.19
C ARG A 138 -4.65 -16.20 -20.58
N ASP A 139 -3.39 -16.62 -20.63
CA ASP A 139 -2.98 -17.94 -21.09
C ASP A 139 -3.59 -19.12 -20.32
N ARG A 140 -3.52 -20.30 -20.93
CA ARG A 140 -4.20 -21.53 -20.49
C ARG A 140 -3.87 -21.95 -19.05
N ALA A 141 -2.61 -21.80 -18.65
CA ALA A 141 -2.15 -22.19 -17.31
C ALA A 141 -2.13 -21.00 -16.34
N GLY A 142 -2.34 -19.77 -16.82
CA GLY A 142 -2.30 -18.56 -16.01
C GLY A 142 -0.89 -18.10 -15.66
N LYS A 143 0.10 -18.38 -16.50
CA LYS A 143 1.51 -18.01 -16.28
C LYS A 143 1.68 -16.51 -16.12
N LYS A 144 0.96 -15.68 -16.90
CA LYS A 144 1.09 -14.21 -16.83
C LYS A 144 -0.05 -13.56 -16.07
N PRO A 145 0.22 -12.55 -15.22
CA PRO A 145 -0.81 -11.92 -14.41
C PRO A 145 -1.65 -10.89 -15.19
N PHE A 146 -2.93 -10.80 -14.85
CA PHE A 146 -3.86 -9.78 -15.36
C PHE A 146 -4.88 -9.42 -14.28
N TYR A 147 -4.76 -8.23 -13.71
CA TYR A 147 -5.70 -7.66 -12.74
C TYR A 147 -6.57 -6.61 -13.42
N PHE A 148 -7.84 -6.54 -13.03
CA PHE A 148 -8.74 -5.51 -13.53
C PHE A 148 -9.77 -5.07 -12.50
N ARG A 149 -10.32 -3.88 -12.70
CA ARG A 149 -11.50 -3.34 -12.02
C ARG A 149 -12.46 -2.81 -13.07
N HIS A 150 -13.72 -3.21 -12.97
CA HIS A 150 -14.81 -2.79 -13.83
C HIS A 150 -15.87 -2.10 -12.98
N GLU A 151 -16.25 -0.88 -13.36
CA GLU A 151 -17.28 -0.09 -12.70
C GLU A 151 -18.06 0.72 -13.75
N GLY A 152 -19.29 0.28 -14.06
CA GLY A 152 -20.11 0.90 -15.09
C GLY A 152 -19.39 0.94 -16.45
N ARG A 153 -19.19 2.15 -16.99
CA ARG A 153 -18.49 2.39 -18.27
C ARG A 153 -16.98 2.60 -18.13
N GLN A 154 -16.39 2.20 -16.99
CA GLN A 154 -14.96 2.32 -16.76
C GLN A 154 -14.32 0.94 -16.54
N PHE A 155 -13.23 0.69 -17.24
CA PHE A 155 -12.46 -0.53 -17.11
C PHE A 155 -10.98 -0.22 -16.94
N HIS A 156 -10.39 -0.59 -15.80
CA HIS A 156 -8.97 -0.42 -15.52
C HIS A 156 -8.29 -1.79 -15.43
N PHE A 157 -7.08 -1.92 -15.98
CA PHE A 157 -6.31 -3.15 -15.88
C PHE A 157 -4.82 -2.90 -15.68
N ALA A 158 -4.11 -3.87 -15.08
CA ALA A 158 -2.65 -3.90 -15.05
C ALA A 158 -2.09 -5.31 -14.83
N SER A 159 -0.81 -5.52 -15.15
CA SER A 159 -0.09 -6.76 -14.81
C SER A 159 0.20 -6.90 -13.32
N THR A 160 0.34 -5.81 -12.58
CA THR A 160 0.59 -5.84 -11.13
C THR A 160 -0.49 -5.10 -10.37
N LEU A 161 -0.85 -5.63 -9.20
CA LEU A 161 -1.86 -5.02 -8.35
C LEU A 161 -1.40 -3.63 -7.86
N ASN A 162 -0.13 -3.45 -7.51
CA ASN A 162 0.40 -2.14 -7.10
C ASN A 162 0.24 -1.07 -8.18
N ALA A 163 0.49 -1.42 -9.44
CA ALA A 163 0.30 -0.49 -10.55
C ALA A 163 -1.18 -0.18 -10.77
N LEU A 164 -2.06 -1.19 -10.68
CA LEU A 164 -3.50 -0.96 -10.77
C LEU A 164 -4.00 -0.03 -9.65
N LEU A 165 -3.62 -0.27 -8.40
CA LEU A 165 -4.02 0.56 -7.25
C LEU A 165 -3.53 2.01 -7.37
N ALA A 166 -2.30 2.22 -7.84
CA ALA A 166 -1.77 3.57 -8.08
C ALA A 166 -2.50 4.29 -9.24
N PHE A 167 -3.11 3.53 -10.15
CA PHE A 167 -3.81 4.06 -11.30
C PHE A 167 -5.29 4.37 -11.03
N LEU A 168 -5.92 3.64 -10.11
CA LEU A 168 -7.29 3.88 -9.69
C LEU A 168 -7.46 5.25 -9.00
N PRO A 169 -8.66 5.87 -9.07
CA PRO A 169 -8.95 7.15 -8.40
C PRO A 169 -8.96 7.06 -6.87
N GLY A 170 -8.94 5.87 -6.29
CA GLY A 170 -8.81 5.63 -4.85
C GLY A 170 -8.46 4.17 -4.56
N THR A 171 -8.05 3.88 -3.33
CA THR A 171 -7.78 2.51 -2.88
C THR A 171 -9.11 1.82 -2.55
N PRO A 172 -9.45 0.69 -3.18
CA PRO A 172 -10.65 -0.07 -2.84
C PRO A 172 -10.57 -0.62 -1.40
N PRO A 173 -11.71 -0.91 -0.76
CA PRO A 173 -11.70 -1.57 0.54
C PRO A 173 -11.20 -3.00 0.42
N LEU A 174 -10.71 -3.56 1.53
CA LEU A 174 -10.33 -4.98 1.60
C LEU A 174 -11.53 -5.90 1.46
N ASP A 175 -11.29 -7.05 0.85
CA ASP A 175 -12.23 -8.16 0.83
C ASP A 175 -11.95 -9.11 2.01
N PRO A 176 -12.82 -9.19 3.03
CA PRO A 176 -12.68 -10.13 4.14
C PRO A 176 -12.58 -11.59 3.69
N HIS A 177 -13.28 -11.98 2.61
CA HIS A 177 -13.22 -13.34 2.08
C HIS A 177 -11.86 -13.63 1.44
N ALA A 178 -11.21 -12.63 0.83
CA ALA A 178 -9.86 -12.77 0.31
C ALA A 178 -8.82 -12.90 1.43
N ILE A 179 -9.01 -12.20 2.56
CA ILE A 179 -8.17 -12.34 3.77
C ILE A 179 -8.31 -13.76 4.35
N ASP A 180 -9.54 -14.26 4.49
CA ASP A 180 -9.80 -15.64 4.93
C ASP A 180 -9.20 -16.68 3.97
N ALA A 181 -9.37 -16.48 2.66
CA ALA A 181 -8.77 -17.32 1.63
C ALA A 181 -7.25 -17.32 1.71
N TYR A 182 -6.62 -16.16 1.93
CA TYR A 182 -5.19 -16.06 2.15
C TYR A 182 -4.74 -16.79 3.42
N LEU A 183 -5.43 -16.60 4.55
CA LEU A 183 -5.05 -17.26 5.81
C LEU A 183 -5.12 -18.78 5.69
N VAL A 184 -6.11 -19.30 4.95
CA VAL A 184 -6.26 -20.74 4.74
C VAL A 184 -5.34 -21.28 3.66
N TYR A 185 -5.27 -20.64 2.49
CA TYR A 185 -4.54 -21.18 1.36
C TYR A 185 -3.13 -20.63 1.22
N GLN A 186 -2.70 -19.67 2.04
CA GLN A 186 -1.43 -18.95 1.95
C GLN A 186 -1.29 -18.10 0.67
N ALA A 187 -2.37 -17.92 -0.08
CA ALA A 187 -2.47 -17.05 -1.24
C ALA A 187 -3.94 -16.68 -1.48
N VAL A 188 -4.19 -15.58 -2.18
CA VAL A 188 -5.54 -15.20 -2.60
C VAL A 188 -5.86 -15.86 -3.95
N PRO A 189 -6.81 -16.80 -4.01
CA PRO A 189 -7.14 -17.53 -5.23
C PRO A 189 -7.88 -16.66 -6.24
N GLY A 190 -7.60 -16.84 -7.53
CA GLY A 190 -8.38 -16.21 -8.60
C GLY A 190 -9.83 -16.75 -8.64
N PRO A 191 -10.85 -15.94 -8.94
CA PRO A 191 -10.78 -14.58 -9.49
C PRO A 191 -10.69 -13.47 -8.43
N LEU A 192 -10.58 -13.80 -7.15
CA LEU A 192 -10.48 -12.80 -6.08
C LEU A 192 -9.15 -12.04 -6.18
N SER A 193 -9.13 -10.83 -5.63
CA SER A 193 -7.91 -10.17 -5.18
C SER A 193 -8.09 -9.78 -3.71
N ILE A 194 -7.02 -9.33 -3.06
CA ILE A 194 -7.10 -8.89 -1.66
C ILE A 194 -8.03 -7.67 -1.45
N PHE A 195 -8.36 -6.95 -2.54
CA PHE A 195 -9.23 -5.78 -2.55
C PHE A 195 -10.59 -6.10 -3.21
N ARG A 196 -11.68 -5.54 -2.67
CA ARG A 196 -13.01 -5.63 -3.30
C ARG A 196 -13.02 -4.94 -4.65
N ASP A 197 -13.84 -5.47 -5.55
CA ASP A 197 -14.06 -4.99 -6.92
C ASP A 197 -12.82 -5.01 -7.83
N VAL A 198 -11.69 -5.52 -7.33
CA VAL A 198 -10.50 -5.83 -8.13
C VAL A 198 -10.44 -7.34 -8.29
N ARG A 199 -10.42 -7.80 -9.55
CA ARG A 199 -10.46 -9.21 -9.92
C ARG A 199 -9.22 -9.62 -10.69
N GLN A 200 -8.85 -10.88 -10.56
CA GLN A 200 -7.88 -11.54 -11.42
C GLN A 200 -8.62 -12.19 -12.58
N LEU A 201 -8.18 -11.95 -13.83
CA LEU A 201 -8.69 -12.71 -14.97
C LEU A 201 -8.24 -14.17 -14.81
N ARG A 202 -9.16 -15.13 -14.86
CA ARG A 202 -8.85 -16.54 -14.66
C ARG A 202 -7.97 -17.11 -15.78
N PRO A 203 -7.15 -18.15 -15.50
CA PRO A 203 -6.45 -18.90 -16.55
C PRO A 203 -7.40 -19.38 -17.64
N ALA A 204 -6.95 -19.42 -18.89
CA ALA A 204 -7.76 -19.87 -20.03
C ALA A 204 -9.06 -19.08 -20.27
N HIS A 205 -9.12 -17.82 -19.82
CA HIS A 205 -10.27 -16.94 -20.03
C HIS A 205 -9.90 -15.72 -20.87
N SER A 206 -10.90 -15.26 -21.63
CA SER A 206 -10.93 -13.97 -22.28
C SER A 206 -11.98 -13.06 -21.65
N LEU A 207 -11.83 -11.77 -21.91
CA LEU A 207 -12.70 -10.72 -21.42
C LEU A 207 -12.98 -9.75 -22.57
N VAL A 208 -14.26 -9.46 -22.79
CA VAL A 208 -14.72 -8.41 -23.70
C VAL A 208 -15.43 -7.34 -22.88
N PHE A 209 -14.96 -6.11 -22.97
CA PHE A 209 -15.60 -4.94 -22.39
C PHE A 209 -16.03 -3.99 -23.50
N ASP A 210 -17.31 -3.63 -23.50
CA ASP A 210 -17.93 -2.73 -24.47
C ASP A 210 -18.11 -1.34 -23.82
N ALA A 211 -17.41 -0.33 -24.33
CA ALA A 211 -17.31 0.97 -23.67
C ALA A 211 -18.62 1.76 -23.73
N ASP A 212 -19.45 1.52 -24.75
CA ASP A 212 -20.73 2.21 -24.94
C ASP A 212 -21.79 1.68 -23.97
N SER A 213 -21.92 0.35 -23.85
CA SER A 213 -22.89 -0.24 -22.92
C SER A 213 -22.37 -0.39 -21.48
N GLY A 214 -21.05 -0.41 -21.30
CA GLY A 214 -20.40 -0.81 -20.05
C GLY A 214 -20.48 -2.30 -19.77
N ALA A 215 -20.94 -3.12 -20.72
CA ALA A 215 -21.06 -4.56 -20.56
C ALA A 215 -19.67 -5.23 -20.51
N CYS A 216 -19.44 -6.06 -19.51
CA CYS A 216 -18.21 -6.84 -19.36
C CYS A 216 -18.55 -8.33 -19.35
N ARG A 217 -18.03 -9.08 -20.32
CA ARG A 217 -18.25 -10.54 -20.44
C ARG A 217 -16.93 -11.28 -20.36
N GLU A 218 -16.84 -12.17 -19.39
CA GLU A 218 -15.74 -13.14 -19.25
C GLU A 218 -16.15 -14.46 -19.91
N SER A 219 -15.23 -15.14 -20.60
CA SER A 219 -15.52 -16.43 -21.24
C SER A 219 -14.30 -17.35 -21.22
N ARG A 220 -14.52 -18.62 -20.85
CA ARG A 220 -13.48 -19.66 -20.89
C ARG A 220 -13.28 -20.13 -22.32
N TYR A 221 -12.06 -20.05 -22.84
CA TYR A 221 -11.74 -20.47 -24.21
C TYR A 221 -11.02 -21.82 -24.29
N TRP A 222 -10.53 -22.35 -23.17
CA TRP A 222 -9.85 -23.64 -23.12
C TRP A 222 -10.04 -24.31 -21.75
N HIS A 223 -10.04 -25.64 -21.73
CA HIS A 223 -9.98 -26.46 -20.52
C HIS A 223 -9.30 -27.80 -20.85
N VAL A 224 -8.64 -28.39 -19.86
CA VAL A 224 -8.08 -29.74 -19.97
C VAL A 224 -9.16 -30.77 -19.64
N SER A 225 -9.22 -31.85 -20.44
CA SER A 225 -10.14 -32.98 -20.22
C SER A 225 -9.36 -34.20 -19.75
N TYR A 226 -9.89 -34.86 -18.72
CA TYR A 226 -9.38 -36.13 -18.18
C TYR A 226 -10.29 -37.32 -18.55
N ALA A 227 -11.36 -37.09 -19.30
CA ALA A 227 -12.38 -38.09 -19.64
C ALA A 227 -11.84 -39.27 -20.45
N THR A 228 -10.89 -39.02 -21.36
CA THR A 228 -10.35 -40.06 -22.25
C THR A 228 -8.96 -40.51 -21.78
N LYS A 229 -8.78 -41.81 -21.59
CA LYS A 229 -7.47 -42.41 -21.27
C LYS A 229 -6.84 -43.07 -22.49
N THR A 230 -5.54 -42.85 -22.68
CA THR A 230 -4.78 -43.51 -23.74
C THR A 230 -4.68 -45.02 -23.46
N ARG A 231 -4.58 -45.79 -24.55
CA ARG A 231 -4.35 -47.26 -24.53
C ARG A 231 -2.91 -47.63 -24.88
N GLU A 232 -2.05 -46.63 -25.07
CA GLU A 232 -0.62 -46.82 -25.30
C GLU A 232 0.03 -47.55 -24.11
N SER A 233 1.03 -48.37 -24.39
CA SER A 233 1.87 -49.02 -23.38
C SER A 233 2.75 -48.01 -22.65
N GLU A 234 3.29 -48.38 -21.48
CA GLU A 234 4.14 -47.48 -20.69
C GLU A 234 5.37 -46.97 -21.46
N GLU A 235 5.96 -47.78 -22.35
CA GLU A 235 7.09 -47.35 -23.18
C GLU A 235 6.69 -46.38 -24.31
N GLU A 236 5.54 -46.62 -24.95
CA GLU A 236 4.98 -45.71 -25.95
C GLU A 236 4.63 -44.37 -25.31
N VAL A 237 3.98 -44.39 -24.15
CA VAL A 237 3.67 -43.19 -23.35
C VAL A 237 4.95 -42.44 -23.01
N LEU A 238 6.01 -43.14 -22.58
CA LEU A 238 7.27 -42.51 -22.22
C LEU A 238 7.93 -41.86 -23.45
N ALA A 239 7.94 -42.53 -24.61
CA ALA A 239 8.45 -41.96 -25.86
C ALA A 239 7.63 -40.72 -26.31
N HIS A 240 6.31 -40.77 -26.14
CA HIS A 240 5.42 -39.65 -26.46
C HIS A 240 5.67 -38.45 -25.55
N VAL A 241 5.76 -38.67 -24.23
CA VAL A 241 6.12 -37.62 -23.26
C VAL A 241 7.50 -37.03 -23.54
N GLU A 242 8.49 -37.87 -23.88
CA GLU A 242 9.82 -37.40 -24.26
C GLU A 242 9.76 -36.46 -25.47
N ARG A 243 9.06 -36.87 -26.54
CA ARG A 243 8.89 -36.06 -27.75
C ARG A 243 8.24 -34.72 -27.44
N LEU A 244 7.12 -34.71 -26.72
CA LEU A 244 6.39 -33.48 -26.37
C LEU A 244 7.21 -32.58 -25.43
N ALA A 245 7.93 -33.14 -24.46
CA ALA A 245 8.80 -32.37 -23.57
C ALA A 245 9.97 -31.74 -24.34
N ARG A 246 10.58 -32.48 -25.27
CA ARG A 246 11.65 -32.00 -26.15
C ARG A 246 11.17 -30.86 -27.05
N GLU A 247 10.01 -31.04 -27.70
CA GLU A 247 9.36 -29.98 -28.50
C GLU A 247 9.05 -28.74 -27.65
N ALA A 248 8.52 -28.93 -26.44
CA ALA A 248 8.20 -27.84 -25.52
C ALA A 248 9.45 -27.03 -25.09
N VAL A 249 10.57 -27.71 -24.82
CA VAL A 249 11.85 -27.08 -24.50
C VAL A 249 12.38 -26.32 -25.71
N LYS A 250 12.42 -26.95 -26.88
CA LYS A 250 12.89 -26.32 -28.12
C LYS A 250 12.16 -25.02 -28.44
N LYS A 251 10.83 -25.00 -28.33
CA LYS A 251 10.00 -23.79 -28.49
C LYS A 251 10.43 -22.63 -27.57
N ARG A 252 10.88 -22.94 -26.35
CA ARG A 252 11.23 -21.97 -25.30
C ARG A 252 12.70 -21.55 -25.31
N LEU A 253 13.54 -22.21 -26.10
CA LEU A 253 14.92 -21.79 -26.35
C LEU A 253 15.02 -20.65 -27.38
N VAL A 254 13.95 -20.39 -28.15
CA VAL A 254 13.91 -19.28 -29.12
C VAL A 254 13.98 -17.94 -28.38
N SER A 255 15.08 -17.21 -28.56
CA SER A 255 15.39 -15.95 -27.87
C SER A 255 16.55 -15.24 -28.57
N ASP A 256 16.52 -13.90 -28.66
CA ASP A 256 17.66 -13.08 -29.13
C ASP A 256 18.61 -12.68 -28.00
N VAL A 257 18.27 -13.04 -26.76
CA VAL A 257 19.05 -12.79 -25.53
C VAL A 257 19.47 -14.10 -24.85
N PRO A 258 20.48 -14.11 -23.95
CA PRO A 258 20.96 -15.32 -23.31
C PRO A 258 19.90 -16.08 -22.51
N VAL A 259 19.90 -17.41 -22.69
CA VAL A 259 18.97 -18.36 -22.07
C VAL A 259 19.73 -19.29 -21.15
N GLY A 260 19.21 -19.53 -19.95
CA GLY A 260 19.72 -20.54 -19.03
C GLY A 260 18.61 -21.36 -18.36
N VAL A 261 18.98 -22.13 -17.33
CA VAL A 261 18.08 -23.01 -16.59
C VAL A 261 18.22 -22.82 -15.08
N PHE A 262 17.11 -22.95 -14.36
CA PHE A 262 17.13 -23.15 -12.92
C PHE A 262 17.31 -24.64 -12.61
N LEU A 263 18.35 -24.99 -11.85
CA LEU A 263 18.70 -26.38 -11.56
C LEU A 263 18.74 -26.66 -10.06
N SER A 264 17.76 -27.41 -9.55
CA SER A 264 17.71 -27.81 -8.13
C SER A 264 18.21 -29.23 -7.86
N GLY A 265 18.57 -29.99 -8.90
CA GLY A 265 18.82 -31.43 -8.79
C GLY A 265 17.55 -32.23 -8.45
N GLY A 266 16.37 -31.66 -8.67
CA GLY A 266 15.10 -32.39 -8.68
C GLY A 266 14.80 -33.00 -10.06
N VAL A 267 13.85 -33.95 -10.12
CA VAL A 267 13.49 -34.67 -11.35
C VAL A 267 13.13 -33.71 -12.50
N ASP A 268 12.29 -32.72 -12.21
CA ASP A 268 11.70 -31.83 -13.23
C ASP A 268 12.75 -30.89 -13.83
N SER A 269 13.47 -30.18 -12.96
CA SER A 269 14.53 -29.25 -13.39
C SER A 269 15.68 -29.99 -14.09
N SER A 270 15.99 -31.23 -13.66
CA SER A 270 17.06 -32.01 -14.28
C SER A 270 16.67 -32.51 -15.67
N LEU A 271 15.41 -32.91 -15.86
CA LEU A 271 14.89 -33.26 -17.19
C LEU A 271 14.90 -32.04 -18.12
N VAL A 272 14.42 -30.88 -17.65
CA VAL A 272 14.43 -29.65 -18.43
C VAL A 272 15.85 -29.22 -18.77
N ALA A 273 16.80 -29.28 -17.82
CA ALA A 273 18.20 -28.95 -18.07
C ALA A 273 18.85 -29.90 -19.09
N ALA A 274 18.58 -31.20 -18.98
CA ALA A 274 19.10 -32.18 -19.94
C ALA A 274 18.57 -31.94 -21.36
N LEU A 275 17.26 -31.76 -21.50
CA LEU A 275 16.65 -31.47 -22.80
C LEU A 275 17.14 -30.12 -23.35
N ALA A 276 17.29 -29.09 -22.51
CA ALA A 276 17.79 -27.79 -22.95
C ALA A 276 19.25 -27.87 -23.42
N SER A 277 20.10 -28.62 -22.71
CA SER A 277 21.49 -28.86 -23.10
C SER A 277 21.60 -29.60 -24.44
N GLN A 278 20.69 -30.55 -24.71
CA GLN A 278 20.67 -31.30 -25.97
C GLN A 278 20.10 -30.51 -27.15
N GLU A 279 19.07 -29.71 -26.92
CA GLU A 279 18.35 -28.97 -27.99
C GLU A 279 18.97 -27.61 -28.32
N SER A 280 19.85 -27.09 -27.45
CA SER A 280 20.49 -25.79 -27.66
C SER A 280 21.75 -25.92 -28.50
N GLU A 281 21.90 -25.02 -29.47
CA GLU A 281 23.14 -24.86 -30.24
C GLU A 281 24.24 -24.13 -29.45
N ARG A 282 23.87 -23.46 -28.35
CA ARG A 282 24.78 -22.69 -27.48
C ARG A 282 24.85 -23.32 -26.09
N PRO A 283 25.97 -23.19 -25.36
CA PRO A 283 26.05 -23.62 -23.97
C PRO A 283 24.94 -22.97 -23.13
N ILE A 284 24.25 -23.78 -22.33
CA ILE A 284 23.18 -23.34 -21.43
C ILE A 284 23.74 -23.19 -20.02
N GLU A 285 23.61 -21.98 -19.47
CA GLU A 285 24.01 -21.65 -18.11
C GLU A 285 23.02 -22.25 -17.10
N ALA A 286 23.51 -22.93 -16.06
CA ALA A 286 22.71 -23.42 -14.95
C ALA A 286 22.89 -22.52 -13.72
N VAL A 287 21.79 -22.21 -13.03
CA VAL A 287 21.85 -21.46 -11.77
C VAL A 287 21.07 -22.20 -10.69
N THR A 288 21.64 -22.21 -9.49
CA THR A 288 21.01 -22.77 -8.30
C THR A 288 21.21 -21.87 -7.09
N VAL A 289 20.47 -22.14 -6.03
CA VAL A 289 20.71 -21.56 -4.71
C VAL A 289 20.80 -22.66 -3.67
N GLY A 290 21.51 -22.38 -2.58
CA GLY A 290 21.56 -23.25 -1.42
C GLY A 290 21.49 -22.51 -0.11
N PHE A 291 21.56 -23.26 0.98
CA PHE A 291 21.43 -22.78 2.34
C PHE A 291 22.63 -23.23 3.18
N GLU A 292 22.90 -22.55 4.30
CA GLU A 292 23.98 -22.94 5.21
C GLU A 292 23.63 -24.23 5.98
N GLU A 293 22.34 -24.46 6.21
CA GLU A 293 21.82 -25.68 6.79
C GLU A 293 21.91 -26.83 5.78
N SER A 294 22.86 -27.74 6.00
CA SER A 294 23.10 -28.92 5.14
C SER A 294 21.87 -29.80 4.96
N GLU A 295 20.87 -29.72 5.85
CA GLU A 295 19.63 -30.47 5.71
C GLU A 295 18.70 -29.92 4.60
N PHE A 296 18.84 -28.65 4.25
CA PHE A 296 18.06 -27.94 3.23
C PHE A 296 18.89 -27.64 1.96
N ASP A 297 20.21 -27.80 2.01
CA ASP A 297 21.09 -27.56 0.86
C ASP A 297 21.04 -28.70 -0.17
N GLU A 298 20.56 -28.41 -1.38
CA GLU A 298 20.48 -29.36 -2.49
C GLU A 298 21.53 -29.09 -3.59
N ARG A 299 22.43 -28.11 -3.41
CA ARG A 299 23.40 -27.67 -4.44
C ARG A 299 24.30 -28.78 -4.94
N HIS A 300 24.70 -29.73 -4.08
CA HIS A 300 25.56 -30.83 -4.50
C HIS A 300 24.87 -31.73 -5.54
N TYR A 301 23.55 -31.93 -5.44
CA TYR A 301 22.80 -32.68 -6.45
C TYR A 301 22.72 -31.94 -7.77
N ALA A 302 22.45 -30.63 -7.72
CA ALA A 302 22.47 -29.78 -8.91
C ALA A 302 23.85 -29.79 -9.59
N ARG A 303 24.94 -29.73 -8.81
CA ARG A 303 26.32 -29.79 -9.31
C ARG A 303 26.62 -31.09 -10.03
N ARG A 304 26.17 -32.22 -9.50
CA ARG A 304 26.34 -33.52 -10.17
C ARG A 304 25.59 -33.58 -11.50
N VAL A 305 24.39 -33.00 -11.58
CA VAL A 305 23.64 -32.93 -12.84
C VAL A 305 24.34 -32.02 -13.84
N ALA A 306 24.76 -30.82 -13.43
CA ALA A 306 25.46 -29.89 -14.30
C ALA A 306 26.78 -30.49 -14.84
N GLN A 307 27.58 -31.13 -13.97
CA GLN A 307 28.80 -31.83 -14.37
C GLN A 307 28.53 -32.97 -15.35
N HIS A 308 27.46 -33.76 -15.13
CA HIS A 308 27.07 -34.83 -16.03
C HIS A 308 26.65 -34.30 -17.42
N LEU A 309 25.99 -33.15 -17.46
CA LEU A 309 25.50 -32.51 -18.68
C LEU A 309 26.51 -31.56 -19.33
N GLY A 310 27.71 -31.38 -18.74
CA GLY A 310 28.72 -30.44 -19.22
C GLY A 310 28.31 -28.96 -19.16
N MET A 311 27.39 -28.61 -18.24
CA MET A 311 26.83 -27.26 -18.16
C MET A 311 27.65 -26.37 -17.21
N PRO A 312 27.98 -25.12 -17.59
CA PRO A 312 28.45 -24.12 -16.64
C PRO A 312 27.39 -23.88 -15.56
N MET A 313 27.81 -23.79 -14.30
CA MET A 313 26.89 -23.70 -13.17
C MET A 313 27.31 -22.62 -12.18
N HIS A 314 26.33 -21.81 -11.78
CA HIS A 314 26.47 -20.73 -10.80
C HIS A 314 25.65 -21.05 -9.55
N GLU A 315 26.22 -20.77 -8.38
CA GLU A 315 25.61 -21.03 -7.08
C GLU A 315 25.53 -19.73 -6.27
N GLU A 316 24.37 -19.44 -5.69
CA GLU A 316 24.21 -18.36 -4.71
C GLU A 316 23.75 -18.94 -3.36
N MET A 317 24.37 -18.46 -2.27
CA MET A 317 24.02 -18.88 -0.91
C MET A 317 22.95 -17.96 -0.31
N VAL A 318 21.86 -18.53 0.18
CA VAL A 318 20.79 -17.81 0.88
C VAL A 318 20.97 -17.93 2.39
N ARG A 319 21.08 -16.79 3.08
CA ARG A 319 21.31 -16.68 4.53
C ARG A 319 20.10 -16.07 5.26
N PRO A 320 19.92 -16.30 6.57
CA PRO A 320 18.83 -15.68 7.34
C PRO A 320 18.78 -14.15 7.22
N ALA A 321 19.95 -13.50 7.21
CA ALA A 321 20.07 -12.05 7.06
C ALA A 321 19.43 -11.51 5.76
N LEU A 322 19.29 -12.34 4.74
CA LEU A 322 18.63 -11.98 3.50
C LEU A 322 17.11 -11.90 3.64
N VAL A 323 16.50 -12.55 4.64
CA VAL A 323 15.08 -12.34 4.93
C VAL A 323 14.82 -10.89 5.33
N ALA A 324 15.83 -10.11 5.68
CA ALA A 324 15.69 -8.66 5.87
C ALA A 324 15.09 -7.93 4.66
N ASP A 325 15.25 -8.45 3.43
CA ASP A 325 14.67 -7.88 2.21
C ASP A 325 13.18 -8.26 2.03
N LEU A 326 12.55 -8.93 3.00
CA LEU A 326 11.14 -9.35 2.95
C LEU A 326 10.17 -8.22 2.55
N PRO A 327 10.33 -6.95 2.98
CA PRO A 327 9.46 -5.86 2.53
C PRO A 327 9.50 -5.66 1.00
N ALA A 328 10.69 -5.60 0.41
CA ALA A 328 10.87 -5.50 -1.04
C ALA A 328 10.28 -6.73 -1.75
N ILE A 329 10.54 -7.94 -1.22
CA ILE A 329 10.02 -9.19 -1.77
C ILE A 329 8.49 -9.15 -1.77
N VAL A 330 7.85 -8.90 -0.63
CA VAL A 330 6.37 -8.85 -0.51
C VAL A 330 5.78 -7.76 -1.40
N TRP A 331 6.45 -6.61 -1.54
CA TRP A 331 6.03 -5.54 -2.45
C TRP A 331 5.90 -6.05 -3.90
N HIS A 332 6.87 -6.81 -4.41
CA HIS A 332 6.83 -7.35 -5.78
C HIS A 332 5.64 -8.30 -6.02
N TYR A 333 5.12 -8.91 -4.95
CA TYR A 333 3.98 -9.81 -5.06
C TYR A 333 2.64 -9.05 -5.18
N GLY A 334 2.58 -7.80 -4.74
CA GLY A 334 1.42 -6.90 -4.78
C GLY A 334 0.29 -7.23 -3.79
N GLN A 335 0.10 -8.51 -3.50
CA GLN A 335 -0.81 -9.03 -2.46
C GLN A 335 -0.09 -10.13 -1.67
N PRO A 336 -0.52 -10.45 -0.44
CA PRO A 336 0.23 -11.36 0.41
C PRO A 336 0.20 -12.78 -0.16
N VAL A 337 1.37 -13.44 -0.18
CA VAL A 337 1.58 -14.84 -0.59
C VAL A 337 2.60 -15.46 0.37
N ALA A 338 2.18 -16.44 1.16
CA ALA A 338 2.95 -17.03 2.24
C ALA A 338 3.60 -18.38 1.88
N ASP A 339 3.93 -18.59 0.60
CA ASP A 339 4.86 -19.66 0.23
C ASP A 339 6.26 -19.30 0.77
N VAL A 340 6.86 -20.17 1.59
CA VAL A 340 8.19 -19.95 2.19
C VAL A 340 9.31 -19.88 1.14
N SER A 341 9.05 -20.33 -0.08
CA SER A 341 10.00 -20.31 -1.19
C SER A 341 10.03 -18.98 -1.96
N ILE A 342 9.19 -17.98 -1.62
CA ILE A 342 9.26 -16.65 -2.25
C ILE A 342 10.63 -15.98 -2.07
N VAL A 343 11.27 -16.21 -0.92
CA VAL A 343 12.60 -15.65 -0.57
C VAL A 343 13.71 -16.30 -1.41
N PRO A 344 13.91 -17.63 -1.40
CA PRO A 344 14.94 -18.24 -2.20
C PRO A 344 14.71 -18.07 -3.72
N ASN A 345 13.46 -18.01 -4.20
CA ASN A 345 13.19 -17.69 -5.61
C ASN A 345 13.63 -16.27 -5.99
N HIS A 346 13.43 -15.28 -5.10
CA HIS A 346 13.90 -13.92 -5.34
C HIS A 346 15.43 -13.88 -5.49
N TYR A 347 16.17 -14.59 -4.64
CA TYR A 347 17.63 -14.65 -4.73
C TYR A 347 18.14 -15.49 -5.90
N LEU A 348 17.44 -16.57 -6.24
CA LEU A 348 17.72 -17.36 -7.44
C LEU A 348 17.60 -16.50 -8.70
N ALA A 349 16.51 -15.73 -8.81
CA ALA A 349 16.31 -14.81 -9.91
C ALA A 349 17.37 -13.69 -9.95
N ARG A 350 17.70 -13.10 -8.79
CA ARG A 350 18.75 -12.07 -8.68
C ARG A 350 20.12 -12.59 -9.13
N ALA A 351 20.46 -13.82 -8.74
CA ALA A 351 21.70 -14.47 -9.15
C ALA A 351 21.70 -14.77 -10.66
N ALA A 352 20.59 -15.29 -11.17
CA ALA A 352 20.47 -15.66 -12.58
C ALA A 352 20.50 -14.46 -13.54
N HIS A 353 19.90 -13.33 -13.17
CA HIS A 353 19.92 -12.12 -14.00
C HIS A 353 21.34 -11.64 -14.37
N ARG A 354 22.37 -12.02 -13.59
CA ARG A 354 23.78 -11.71 -13.92
C ARG A 354 24.28 -12.42 -15.19
N TRP A 355 23.65 -13.53 -15.57
CA TRP A 355 24.14 -14.45 -16.61
C TRP A 355 23.13 -14.67 -17.74
N MET A 356 21.84 -14.47 -17.48
CA MET A 356 20.77 -14.72 -18.44
C MET A 356 19.61 -13.73 -18.29
N THR A 357 18.87 -13.52 -19.38
CA THR A 357 17.62 -12.73 -19.38
C THR A 357 16.40 -13.64 -19.42
N VAL A 358 16.56 -14.88 -19.87
CA VAL A 358 15.53 -15.92 -19.91
C VAL A 358 16.00 -17.15 -19.14
N ALA A 359 15.16 -17.70 -18.28
CA ALA A 359 15.43 -18.91 -17.51
C ALA A 359 14.33 -19.96 -17.70
N LEU A 360 14.71 -21.18 -18.07
CA LEU A 360 13.80 -22.32 -18.10
C LEU A 360 13.70 -22.95 -16.70
N ASN A 361 12.50 -23.35 -16.29
CA ASN A 361 12.24 -23.97 -15.00
C ASN A 361 11.46 -25.29 -15.13
N GLY A 362 11.33 -26.03 -14.03
CA GLY A 362 10.65 -27.33 -13.96
C GLY A 362 9.18 -27.28 -13.53
N ASP A 363 8.53 -26.11 -13.52
CA ASP A 363 7.14 -26.00 -13.09
C ASP A 363 6.21 -26.77 -14.06
N GLY A 364 5.17 -27.44 -13.51
CA GLY A 364 4.26 -28.33 -14.25
C GLY A 364 4.57 -29.82 -14.06
N GLY A 365 5.79 -30.18 -13.68
CA GLY A 365 6.16 -31.58 -13.51
C GLY A 365 5.46 -32.26 -12.32
N ASP A 366 5.24 -31.56 -11.21
CA ASP A 366 4.50 -32.10 -10.06
C ASP A 366 2.99 -32.19 -10.34
N GLU A 367 2.43 -31.20 -11.03
CA GLU A 367 0.99 -31.06 -11.28
C GLU A 367 0.49 -32.04 -12.34
N LEU A 368 1.27 -32.28 -13.39
CA LEU A 368 0.86 -33.15 -14.50
C LEU A 368 1.12 -34.64 -14.22
N PHE A 369 2.19 -34.95 -13.49
CA PHE A 369 2.65 -36.33 -13.27
C PHE A 369 2.50 -36.83 -11.82
N GLY A 370 1.72 -36.12 -10.99
CA GLY A 370 1.37 -36.55 -9.64
C GLY A 370 2.56 -36.58 -8.69
N GLY A 371 3.26 -35.45 -8.56
CA GLY A 371 4.42 -35.28 -7.69
C GLY A 371 4.13 -35.10 -6.21
N TYR A 372 2.93 -34.63 -5.89
CA TYR A 372 2.51 -34.35 -4.53
C TYR A 372 1.98 -35.57 -3.79
N THR A 373 1.86 -35.44 -2.47
CA THR A 373 1.26 -36.50 -1.63
C THR A 373 -0.27 -36.59 -1.82
N ARG A 374 -0.92 -35.54 -2.36
CA ARG A 374 -2.38 -35.48 -2.59
C ARG A 374 -2.90 -36.62 -3.49
N PRO A 375 -2.34 -36.87 -4.69
CA PRO A 375 -2.69 -38.03 -5.51
C PRO A 375 -2.58 -39.38 -4.77
N ILE A 376 -1.54 -39.58 -3.96
CA ILE A 376 -1.38 -40.80 -3.15
C ILE A 376 -2.49 -40.89 -2.11
N LEU A 377 -2.81 -39.80 -1.41
CA LEU A 377 -3.89 -39.78 -0.44
C LEU A 377 -5.26 -40.04 -1.09
N ALA A 378 -5.53 -39.47 -2.27
CA ALA A 378 -6.74 -39.75 -3.04
C ALA A 378 -6.85 -41.25 -3.36
N ARG A 379 -5.77 -41.86 -3.86
CA ARG A 379 -5.70 -43.30 -4.15
C ARG A 379 -6.02 -44.17 -2.94
N LEU A 380 -5.46 -43.83 -1.77
CA LEU A 380 -5.60 -44.64 -0.55
C LEU A 380 -6.90 -44.36 0.21
N ALA A 381 -7.46 -43.15 0.09
CA ALA A 381 -8.69 -42.75 0.77
C ALA A 381 -9.92 -43.47 0.22
N VAL A 382 -9.94 -43.82 -1.07
CA VAL A 382 -11.04 -44.57 -1.71
C VAL A 382 -11.28 -45.92 -1.02
N PRO A 383 -10.32 -46.88 -0.98
CA PRO A 383 -10.52 -48.15 -0.29
C PRO A 383 -10.70 -47.94 1.22
N TYR A 384 -10.00 -46.97 1.83
CA TYR A 384 -10.18 -46.65 3.25
C TYR A 384 -11.62 -46.26 3.60
N ARG A 385 -12.29 -45.47 2.75
CA ARG A 385 -13.70 -45.08 2.92
C ARG A 385 -14.69 -46.21 2.61
N ALA A 386 -14.32 -47.11 1.70
CA ALA A 386 -15.14 -48.26 1.34
C ALA A 386 -15.12 -49.34 2.44
N PHE A 387 -13.95 -49.62 3.03
CA PHE A 387 -13.79 -50.72 4.00
C PHE A 387 -14.07 -50.33 5.46
N LEU A 388 -13.84 -49.09 5.89
CA LEU A 388 -14.11 -48.67 7.27
C LEU A 388 -15.43 -47.88 7.42
N PRO A 389 -16.31 -48.23 8.37
CA PRO A 389 -17.54 -47.49 8.65
C PRO A 389 -17.29 -46.02 9.06
N GLY A 390 -18.22 -45.14 8.67
CA GLY A 390 -18.13 -43.69 8.91
C GLY A 390 -17.85 -43.25 10.36
N PRO A 391 -18.50 -43.83 11.39
CA PRO A 391 -18.22 -43.48 12.78
C PRO A 391 -16.77 -43.75 13.19
N LEU A 392 -16.20 -44.90 12.77
CA LEU A 392 -14.82 -45.28 13.08
C LEU A 392 -13.83 -44.36 12.35
N ARG A 393 -14.10 -44.03 11.07
CA ARG A 393 -13.29 -43.05 10.32
C ARG A 393 -13.27 -41.68 10.99
N ARG A 394 -14.43 -41.18 11.45
CA ARG A 394 -14.51 -39.90 12.17
C ARG A 394 -13.78 -39.95 13.51
N ALA A 395 -13.85 -41.06 14.25
CA ALA A 395 -13.11 -41.22 15.49
C ALA A 395 -11.59 -41.20 15.25
N LEU A 396 -11.10 -41.94 14.23
CA LEU A 396 -9.69 -41.93 13.82
C LEU A 396 -9.24 -40.54 13.35
N GLY A 397 -10.05 -39.84 12.56
CA GLY A 397 -9.78 -38.46 12.14
C GLY A 397 -9.67 -37.50 13.32
N ARG A 398 -10.50 -37.64 14.36
CA ARG A 398 -10.43 -36.85 15.60
C ARG A 398 -9.19 -37.20 16.43
N LEU A 399 -8.85 -38.48 16.55
CA LEU A 399 -7.68 -38.96 17.30
C LEU A 399 -6.38 -38.35 16.73
N PHE A 400 -6.25 -38.33 15.40
CA PHE A 400 -5.07 -37.82 14.72
C PHE A 400 -5.16 -36.34 14.33
N ARG A 401 -6.12 -35.57 14.88
CA ARG A 401 -6.38 -34.18 14.42
C ARG A 401 -5.21 -33.23 14.61
N HIS A 402 -4.39 -33.44 15.65
CA HIS A 402 -3.23 -32.60 16.00
C HIS A 402 -1.89 -33.19 15.53
N THR A 403 -1.90 -34.37 14.88
CA THR A 403 -0.67 -35.03 14.43
C THR A 403 -0.23 -34.49 13.08
N ASN A 404 0.53 -33.39 13.10
CA ASN A 404 0.99 -32.69 11.88
C ASN A 404 2.46 -32.98 11.51
N ALA A 405 3.25 -33.58 12.41
CA ALA A 405 4.68 -33.86 12.22
C ALA A 405 5.05 -35.29 12.69
N GLY A 406 6.28 -35.70 12.40
CA GLY A 406 6.84 -36.97 12.86
C GLY A 406 6.45 -38.21 12.02
N PRO A 407 6.82 -39.42 12.49
CA PRO A 407 6.71 -40.66 11.70
C PRO A 407 5.27 -41.05 11.37
N PHE A 408 4.30 -40.62 12.18
CA PHE A 408 2.87 -40.91 11.99
C PHE A 408 2.13 -39.92 11.09
N ARG A 409 2.79 -38.87 10.57
CA ARG A 409 2.13 -37.81 9.76
C ARG A 409 1.32 -38.36 8.59
N ARG A 410 1.85 -39.35 7.85
CA ARG A 410 1.16 -39.94 6.68
C ARG A 410 -0.11 -40.71 7.08
N VAL A 411 -0.04 -41.43 8.20
CA VAL A 411 -1.21 -42.13 8.76
C VAL A 411 -2.25 -41.13 9.24
N ALA A 412 -1.83 -40.07 9.93
CA ALA A 412 -2.70 -38.98 10.35
C ALA A 412 -3.37 -38.26 9.18
N LEU A 413 -2.65 -38.00 8.09
CA LEU A 413 -3.21 -37.42 6.86
C LEU A 413 -4.26 -38.35 6.24
N LEU A 414 -3.98 -39.65 6.13
CA LEU A 414 -4.94 -40.62 5.60
C LEU A 414 -6.19 -40.76 6.48
N ALA A 415 -6.02 -40.86 7.79
CA ALA A 415 -7.11 -40.95 8.76
C ALA A 415 -8.05 -39.72 8.68
N ARG A 416 -7.47 -38.52 8.59
CA ARG A 416 -8.22 -37.27 8.41
C ARG A 416 -8.90 -37.20 7.05
N ALA A 417 -8.19 -37.51 5.97
CA ALA A 417 -8.73 -37.50 4.61
C ALA A 417 -9.94 -38.45 4.49
N GLY A 418 -9.88 -39.65 5.08
CA GLY A 418 -11.03 -40.56 5.05
C GLY A 418 -12.15 -40.20 6.01
N ALA A 419 -11.96 -39.28 6.97
CA ALA A 419 -13.05 -38.83 7.85
C ALA A 419 -14.07 -37.91 7.14
N VAL A 420 -13.68 -37.32 6.00
CA VAL A 420 -14.45 -36.34 5.21
C VAL A 420 -14.67 -36.83 3.77
N SER A 421 -15.42 -36.08 2.96
CA SER A 421 -15.60 -36.36 1.52
C SER A 421 -14.32 -36.12 0.69
N ALA A 422 -14.27 -36.54 -0.57
CA ALA A 422 -13.08 -36.40 -1.42
C ALA A 422 -12.76 -34.93 -1.69
N ALA A 423 -13.79 -34.17 -2.07
CA ALA A 423 -13.72 -32.73 -2.25
C ALA A 423 -13.28 -32.01 -0.97
N GLU A 424 -13.81 -32.38 0.19
CA GLU A 424 -13.36 -31.80 1.46
C GLU A 424 -11.91 -32.14 1.76
N ALA A 425 -11.49 -33.41 1.60
CA ALA A 425 -10.12 -33.85 1.83
C ALA A 425 -9.10 -33.10 0.96
N PHE A 426 -9.45 -32.81 -0.30
CA PHE A 426 -8.65 -31.98 -1.20
C PHE A 426 -8.41 -30.57 -0.62
N THR A 427 -9.43 -30.01 0.04
CA THR A 427 -9.37 -28.69 0.67
C THR A 427 -8.79 -28.69 2.11
N TYR A 428 -8.68 -29.86 2.77
CA TYR A 428 -8.55 -30.01 4.24
C TYR A 428 -7.17 -29.69 4.86
N ASP A 429 -6.10 -29.59 4.07
CA ASP A 429 -4.71 -29.64 4.59
C ASP A 429 -3.91 -28.33 4.41
N ARG A 430 -4.42 -27.16 4.88
CA ARG A 430 -3.68 -25.89 4.75
C ARG A 430 -3.81 -24.92 5.95
N ALA A 431 -2.65 -24.39 6.38
CA ALA A 431 -2.41 -23.28 7.30
C ALA A 431 -3.47 -23.04 8.40
N PHE A 432 -4.35 -22.03 8.25
CA PHE A 432 -5.30 -21.61 9.30
C PHE A 432 -6.61 -22.39 9.32
N ARG A 433 -6.90 -23.24 8.33
CA ARG A 433 -8.19 -23.95 8.22
C ARG A 433 -8.62 -24.66 9.51
N PRO A 434 -7.78 -25.48 10.18
CA PRO A 434 -8.19 -26.17 11.40
C PRO A 434 -8.29 -25.25 12.63
N PHE A 435 -7.82 -24.00 12.51
CA PHE A 435 -7.73 -23.04 13.60
C PHE A 435 -8.71 -21.88 13.45
N ARG A 436 -9.52 -21.80 12.39
CA ARG A 436 -10.46 -20.67 12.16
C ARG A 436 -11.30 -20.33 13.39
N ASP A 437 -11.86 -21.35 14.05
CA ASP A 437 -12.72 -21.13 15.22
C ASP A 437 -11.98 -20.54 16.41
N GLU A 438 -10.72 -20.92 16.60
CA GLU A 438 -9.87 -20.46 17.69
C GLU A 438 -9.20 -19.12 17.35
N ALA A 439 -8.76 -18.97 16.10
CA ALA A 439 -7.92 -17.88 15.63
C ALA A 439 -8.72 -16.63 15.25
N TYR A 440 -9.97 -16.74 14.78
CA TYR A 440 -10.72 -15.59 14.25
C TYR A 440 -11.57 -14.89 15.32
N PRO A 441 -11.50 -13.55 15.45
CA PRO A 441 -12.44 -12.78 16.26
C PRO A 441 -13.88 -12.93 15.74
N GLU A 442 -14.87 -12.75 16.61
CA GLU A 442 -16.28 -12.98 16.27
C GLU A 442 -16.76 -12.08 15.12
N LEU A 443 -16.36 -10.80 15.13
CA LEU A 443 -16.66 -9.86 14.04
C LEU A 443 -16.11 -10.36 12.69
N PHE A 444 -14.88 -10.88 12.65
CA PHE A 444 -14.30 -11.39 11.41
C PHE A 444 -15.03 -12.66 10.93
N LYS A 445 -15.41 -13.56 11.85
CA LYS A 445 -16.25 -14.72 11.51
C LYS A 445 -17.58 -14.32 10.89
N GLN A 446 -18.22 -13.28 11.41
CA GLN A 446 -19.48 -12.74 10.85
C GLN A 446 -19.26 -12.16 9.45
N LEU A 447 -18.17 -11.42 9.23
CA LEU A 447 -17.84 -10.84 7.92
C LEU A 447 -17.57 -11.89 6.83
N VAL A 448 -17.08 -13.07 7.20
CA VAL A 448 -16.78 -14.15 6.25
C VAL A 448 -17.83 -15.27 6.24
N ALA A 449 -18.92 -15.09 6.99
CA ALA A 449 -20.02 -16.05 7.04
C ALA A 449 -20.71 -16.16 5.66
N GLY A 450 -21.19 -17.36 5.33
CA GLY A 450 -22.00 -17.60 4.12
C GLY A 450 -21.21 -17.80 2.81
N ALA A 451 -19.94 -17.42 2.72
CA ALA A 451 -19.09 -17.69 1.56
C ALA A 451 -17.71 -18.17 1.99
N HIS A 452 -17.56 -19.50 2.10
CA HIS A 452 -16.28 -20.12 2.44
C HIS A 452 -15.38 -20.15 1.20
N PRO A 453 -14.09 -19.83 1.30
CA PRO A 453 -13.11 -19.95 0.21
C PRO A 453 -13.04 -21.35 -0.42
N ASP A 454 -13.57 -22.37 0.28
CA ASP A 454 -13.65 -23.74 -0.19
C ASP A 454 -14.61 -23.91 -1.36
N ALA A 455 -15.61 -23.05 -1.47
CA ALA A 455 -16.58 -23.13 -2.56
C ALA A 455 -15.89 -23.06 -3.93
N LEU A 456 -14.83 -22.26 -4.03
CA LEU A 456 -14.05 -22.08 -5.25
C LEU A 456 -13.24 -23.34 -5.59
N TYR A 457 -12.61 -23.96 -4.60
CA TYR A 457 -11.87 -25.20 -4.79
C TYR A 457 -12.80 -26.39 -5.05
N ARG A 458 -13.98 -26.40 -4.41
CA ARG A 458 -15.02 -27.40 -4.63
C ARG A 458 -15.63 -27.30 -6.03
N SER A 459 -15.90 -26.09 -6.53
CA SER A 459 -16.41 -25.94 -7.89
C SER A 459 -15.42 -26.48 -8.93
N VAL A 460 -14.13 -26.22 -8.76
CA VAL A 460 -13.08 -26.80 -9.62
C VAL A 460 -13.04 -28.33 -9.50
N TRP A 461 -13.19 -28.88 -8.30
CA TRP A 461 -13.26 -30.33 -8.10
C TRP A 461 -14.45 -30.95 -8.84
N ASP A 462 -15.62 -30.31 -8.76
CA ASP A 462 -16.87 -30.78 -9.36
C ASP A 462 -16.91 -30.60 -10.90
N GLU A 463 -16.16 -29.63 -11.45
CA GLU A 463 -16.03 -29.41 -12.90
C GLU A 463 -15.19 -30.48 -13.62
N CYS A 464 -14.39 -31.28 -12.90
CA CYS A 464 -13.49 -32.26 -13.51
C CYS A 464 -14.26 -33.47 -14.08
N ASP A 465 -14.01 -33.77 -15.35
CA ASP A 465 -14.57 -34.90 -16.10
C ASP A 465 -13.74 -36.20 -15.96
N GLY A 466 -12.80 -36.23 -15.01
CA GLY A 466 -11.93 -37.38 -14.74
C GLY A 466 -12.65 -38.60 -14.17
N LEU A 467 -12.01 -39.76 -14.30
CA LEU A 467 -12.61 -41.06 -13.97
C LEU A 467 -12.55 -41.39 -12.47
N ASP A 468 -11.60 -40.80 -11.75
CA ASP A 468 -11.33 -41.10 -10.34
C ASP A 468 -10.92 -39.85 -9.52
N ASP A 469 -10.81 -40.02 -8.20
CA ASP A 469 -10.40 -38.95 -7.28
C ASP A 469 -8.95 -38.48 -7.51
N ILE A 470 -8.10 -39.26 -8.20
CA ILE A 470 -6.72 -38.86 -8.53
C ILE A 470 -6.76 -37.83 -9.66
N ASP A 471 -7.52 -38.09 -10.73
CA ASP A 471 -7.70 -37.13 -11.83
C ASP A 471 -8.29 -35.82 -11.32
N ARG A 472 -9.28 -35.88 -10.43
CA ARG A 472 -9.88 -34.68 -9.80
C ARG A 472 -8.88 -33.91 -8.95
N ALA A 473 -8.02 -34.60 -8.22
CA ALA A 473 -6.95 -33.95 -7.45
C ALA A 473 -5.90 -33.28 -8.36
N LEU A 474 -5.49 -33.94 -9.46
CA LEU A 474 -4.54 -33.37 -10.43
C LEU A 474 -5.15 -32.17 -11.17
N TYR A 475 -6.40 -32.28 -11.61
CA TYR A 475 -7.16 -31.18 -12.20
C TYR A 475 -7.30 -30.00 -11.23
N GLY A 476 -7.60 -30.30 -9.96
CA GLY A 476 -7.68 -29.30 -8.89
C GLY A 476 -6.36 -28.58 -8.67
N ASP A 477 -5.24 -29.31 -8.57
CA ASP A 477 -3.90 -28.72 -8.41
C ASP A 477 -3.53 -27.85 -9.63
N PHE A 478 -3.85 -28.29 -10.86
CA PHE A 478 -3.60 -27.54 -12.09
C PHE A 478 -4.42 -26.24 -12.18
N ASN A 479 -5.69 -26.24 -11.73
CA ASN A 479 -6.58 -25.07 -11.85
C ASN A 479 -6.58 -24.14 -10.63
N THR A 480 -6.01 -24.55 -9.49
CA THR A 480 -5.96 -23.72 -8.27
C THR A 480 -4.52 -23.51 -7.79
N TYR A 481 -3.88 -24.55 -7.26
CA TYR A 481 -2.56 -24.44 -6.61
C TYR A 481 -1.47 -23.89 -7.55
N LEU A 482 -1.44 -24.35 -8.80
CA LEU A 482 -0.50 -23.90 -9.82
C LEU A 482 -0.67 -22.40 -10.18
N PRO A 483 -1.84 -21.92 -10.64
CA PRO A 483 -2.02 -20.52 -11.02
C PRO A 483 -2.09 -19.54 -9.84
N ASP A 484 -2.43 -19.99 -8.64
CA ASP A 484 -2.57 -19.11 -7.47
C ASP A 484 -1.29 -18.96 -6.64
N GLN A 485 -0.39 -19.97 -6.65
CA GLN A 485 0.80 -19.97 -5.81
C GLN A 485 2.10 -20.13 -6.59
N LEU A 486 2.21 -21.19 -7.39
CA LEU A 486 3.48 -21.58 -7.99
C LEU A 486 3.89 -20.65 -9.14
N LEU A 487 2.97 -20.39 -10.08
CA LEU A 487 3.23 -19.50 -11.21
C LEU A 487 3.39 -18.03 -10.78
N PRO A 488 2.55 -17.48 -9.86
CA PRO A 488 2.79 -16.16 -9.30
C PRO A 488 4.13 -16.05 -8.58
N ARG A 489 4.56 -17.08 -7.84
CA ARG A 489 5.88 -17.13 -7.22
C ARG A 489 6.99 -17.01 -8.26
N ALA A 490 6.98 -17.87 -9.28
CA ALA A 490 8.01 -17.89 -10.30
C ALA A 490 8.03 -16.58 -11.10
N ASP A 491 6.88 -16.12 -11.59
CA ASP A 491 6.79 -14.89 -12.39
C ASP A 491 7.18 -13.66 -11.56
N ARG A 492 6.63 -13.45 -10.37
CA ARG A 492 6.90 -12.22 -9.61
C ARG A 492 8.31 -12.17 -9.05
N ALA A 493 8.89 -13.30 -8.65
CA ALA A 493 10.29 -13.35 -8.20
C ALA A 493 11.28 -13.11 -9.35
N SER A 494 11.08 -13.75 -10.51
CA SER A 494 11.93 -13.54 -11.68
C SER A 494 11.83 -12.11 -12.22
N MET A 495 10.61 -11.60 -12.31
CA MET A 495 10.33 -10.28 -12.85
C MET A 495 10.77 -9.14 -11.93
N ALA A 496 10.96 -9.38 -10.63
CA ALA A 496 11.60 -8.42 -9.72
C ALA A 496 13.02 -8.03 -10.20
N HIS A 497 13.67 -8.92 -10.96
CA HIS A 497 15.02 -8.76 -11.47
C HIS A 497 15.07 -8.81 -13.00
N SER A 498 14.00 -8.36 -13.69
CA SER A 498 13.96 -8.29 -15.16
C SER A 498 14.34 -9.61 -15.86
N LEU A 499 13.96 -10.75 -15.26
CA LEU A 499 14.26 -12.09 -15.77
C LEU A 499 12.95 -12.78 -16.19
N GLU A 500 12.91 -13.34 -17.40
CA GLU A 500 11.76 -14.11 -17.87
C GLU A 500 11.88 -15.59 -17.50
N ALA A 501 10.99 -16.08 -16.63
CA ALA A 501 10.86 -17.51 -16.38
C ALA A 501 9.93 -18.19 -17.42
N ARG A 502 10.39 -19.30 -18.01
CA ARG A 502 9.65 -20.16 -18.95
C ARG A 502 9.49 -21.57 -18.38
N SER A 503 8.28 -22.13 -18.46
CA SER A 503 7.96 -23.48 -17.96
C SER A 503 7.63 -24.43 -19.13
N PRO A 504 8.61 -25.23 -19.62
CA PRO A 504 8.41 -26.19 -20.71
C PRO A 504 7.38 -27.26 -20.40
N LEU A 505 7.35 -27.78 -19.17
CA LEU A 505 6.43 -28.87 -18.83
C LEU A 505 4.94 -28.43 -18.87
N LEU A 506 4.67 -27.12 -18.91
CA LEU A 506 3.33 -26.55 -19.10
C LEU A 506 3.04 -26.19 -20.57
N ASP A 507 3.58 -26.95 -21.52
CA ASP A 507 3.19 -26.86 -22.94
C ASP A 507 1.79 -27.43 -23.14
N THR A 508 0.98 -26.78 -23.98
CA THR A 508 -0.43 -27.15 -24.17
C THR A 508 -0.58 -28.61 -24.59
N ALA A 509 0.23 -29.06 -25.55
CA ALA A 509 0.16 -30.44 -26.06
C ALA A 509 0.60 -31.45 -24.99
N LEU A 510 1.60 -31.11 -24.17
CA LEU A 510 2.03 -31.96 -23.07
C LEU A 510 0.98 -32.04 -21.96
N ILE A 511 0.31 -30.93 -21.63
CA ILE A 511 -0.77 -30.90 -20.63
C ILE A 511 -1.93 -31.79 -21.09
N GLU A 512 -2.39 -31.60 -22.33
CA GLU A 512 -3.50 -32.35 -22.91
C GLU A 512 -3.19 -33.85 -22.97
N TYR A 513 -2.00 -34.22 -23.45
CA TYR A 513 -1.59 -35.62 -23.48
C TYR A 513 -1.41 -36.21 -22.08
N ALA A 514 -0.76 -35.47 -21.17
CA ALA A 514 -0.54 -35.92 -19.80
C ALA A 514 -1.86 -36.25 -19.10
N ALA A 515 -2.94 -35.50 -19.34
CA ALA A 515 -4.28 -35.75 -18.80
C ALA A 515 -4.91 -37.09 -19.25
N THR A 516 -4.48 -37.62 -20.40
CA THR A 516 -4.93 -38.93 -20.91
C THR A 516 -4.18 -40.12 -20.31
N ILE A 517 -3.04 -39.91 -19.66
CA ILE A 517 -2.23 -41.01 -19.12
C ILE A 517 -2.97 -41.72 -17.97
N PRO A 518 -3.08 -43.07 -17.98
CA PRO A 518 -3.64 -43.81 -16.86
C PRO A 518 -2.90 -43.55 -15.54
N ASN A 519 -3.64 -43.43 -14.42
CA ASN A 519 -3.06 -43.07 -13.13
C ASN A 519 -2.02 -44.09 -12.59
N ASP A 520 -2.15 -45.36 -12.94
CA ASP A 520 -1.18 -46.41 -12.59
C ASP A 520 0.17 -46.29 -13.31
N MET A 521 0.21 -45.57 -14.44
CA MET A 521 1.46 -45.24 -15.14
C MET A 521 2.09 -43.96 -14.57
N ARG A 522 1.27 -43.00 -14.11
CA ARG A 522 1.76 -41.78 -13.43
C ARG A 522 2.32 -42.11 -12.04
N LEU A 523 1.62 -42.96 -11.29
CA LEU A 523 1.90 -43.34 -9.92
C LEU A 523 2.10 -44.86 -9.81
N ARG A 524 3.25 -45.30 -9.31
CA ARG A 524 3.52 -46.73 -9.11
C ARG A 524 3.58 -47.07 -7.62
N GLY A 525 2.48 -47.61 -7.09
CA GLY A 525 2.32 -47.83 -5.66
C GLY A 525 2.36 -46.50 -4.89
N PHE A 526 3.38 -46.33 -4.03
CA PHE A 526 3.63 -45.07 -3.31
C PHE A 526 4.66 -44.17 -4.00
N GLU A 527 5.16 -44.57 -5.18
CA GLU A 527 6.11 -43.77 -5.93
C GLU A 527 5.39 -42.70 -6.75
N THR A 528 5.64 -41.43 -6.41
CA THR A 528 5.22 -40.27 -7.19
C THR A 528 6.12 -40.05 -8.41
N LYS A 529 5.56 -39.45 -9.46
CA LYS A 529 6.24 -39.13 -10.74
C LYS A 529 6.97 -40.32 -11.36
N HIS A 530 6.38 -41.51 -11.29
CA HIS A 530 7.03 -42.74 -11.78
C HIS A 530 7.50 -42.56 -13.23
N LEU A 531 6.59 -42.14 -14.10
CA LEU A 531 6.88 -41.92 -15.53
C LEU A 531 7.98 -40.88 -15.76
N LEU A 532 7.91 -39.73 -15.06
CA LEU A 532 8.87 -38.64 -15.26
C LEU A 532 10.27 -38.99 -14.72
N LYS A 533 10.36 -39.76 -13.64
CA LYS A 533 11.63 -40.30 -13.13
C LYS A 533 12.25 -41.29 -14.10
N ARG A 534 11.43 -42.19 -14.67
CA ARG A 534 11.88 -43.15 -15.69
C ARG A 534 12.44 -42.42 -16.91
N LEU A 535 11.74 -41.38 -17.38
CA LEU A 535 12.19 -40.54 -18.47
C LEU A 535 13.50 -39.81 -18.12
N ALA A 536 13.55 -39.10 -17.00
CA ALA A 536 14.74 -38.36 -16.57
C ALA A 536 15.96 -39.28 -16.39
N ALA A 537 15.77 -40.53 -15.99
CA ALA A 537 16.85 -41.50 -15.81
C ALA A 537 17.56 -41.90 -17.11
N ARG A 538 17.01 -41.54 -18.28
CA ARG A 538 17.70 -41.66 -19.58
C ARG A 538 18.80 -40.61 -19.77
N PHE A 539 18.72 -39.50 -19.03
CA PHE A 539 19.56 -38.32 -19.27
C PHE A 539 20.43 -37.90 -18.09
N VAL A 540 20.05 -38.26 -16.86
CA VAL A 540 20.79 -37.87 -15.66
C VAL A 540 20.93 -39.04 -14.68
N PRO A 541 21.93 -39.03 -13.77
CA PRO A 541 22.21 -40.15 -12.88
C PRO A 541 21.03 -40.53 -11.98
N ARG A 542 20.70 -41.83 -11.91
CA ARG A 542 19.58 -42.38 -11.13
C ARG A 542 19.64 -42.01 -9.64
N GLU A 543 20.84 -41.99 -9.08
CA GLU A 543 21.13 -41.58 -7.70
C GLU A 543 20.64 -40.17 -7.35
N VAL A 544 20.60 -39.24 -8.31
CA VAL A 544 20.05 -37.89 -8.09
C VAL A 544 18.51 -37.90 -8.15
N LEU A 545 17.94 -38.71 -9.04
CA LEU A 545 16.49 -38.73 -9.31
C LEU A 545 15.67 -39.48 -8.26
N TYR A 546 16.19 -40.61 -7.77
CA TYR A 546 15.48 -41.50 -6.84
C TYR A 546 15.75 -41.18 -5.36
N ARG A 547 16.44 -40.05 -5.09
CA ARG A 547 16.65 -39.56 -3.73
C ARG A 547 15.34 -39.13 -3.07
N ARG A 548 15.34 -39.09 -1.75
CA ARG A 548 14.24 -38.46 -0.99
C ARG A 548 14.29 -36.94 -1.20
N LYS A 549 13.40 -36.40 -2.05
CA LYS A 549 13.22 -34.96 -2.31
C LYS A 549 12.95 -34.24 -0.99
N ARG A 550 13.69 -33.16 -0.69
CA ARG A 550 13.48 -32.33 0.51
C ARG A 550 12.68 -31.06 0.19
N GLY A 551 12.64 -30.68 -1.09
CA GLY A 551 11.86 -29.56 -1.59
C GLY A 551 12.66 -28.26 -1.53
N PHE A 552 12.31 -27.30 -2.38
CA PHE A 552 12.94 -25.98 -2.42
C PHE A 552 12.38 -25.08 -1.30
N VAL A 553 12.59 -25.52 -0.07
CA VAL A 553 11.94 -24.98 1.14
C VAL A 553 13.02 -24.39 2.03
N MET A 554 12.87 -23.11 2.36
CA MET A 554 13.70 -22.42 3.33
C MET A 554 13.48 -23.01 4.74
N PRO A 555 14.49 -23.07 5.62
CA PRO A 555 14.37 -23.46 7.03
C PRO A 555 13.56 -22.46 7.89
N ALA A 556 12.35 -22.10 7.44
CA ALA A 556 11.54 -21.02 8.02
C ALA A 556 11.30 -21.21 9.52
N SER A 557 10.86 -22.38 9.97
CA SER A 557 10.64 -22.65 11.41
C SER A 557 11.90 -22.49 12.26
N ARG A 558 13.09 -22.76 11.70
CA ARG A 558 14.36 -22.57 12.41
C ARG A 558 14.71 -21.09 12.50
N TRP A 559 14.66 -20.37 11.37
CA TRP A 559 14.97 -18.94 11.33
C TRP A 559 13.96 -18.11 12.14
N LEU A 560 12.68 -18.47 12.11
CA LEU A 560 11.64 -17.84 12.92
C LEU A 560 11.92 -18.00 14.42
N ARG A 561 12.44 -19.14 14.88
CA ARG A 561 12.85 -19.34 16.28
C ARG A 561 14.16 -18.66 16.66
N GLY A 562 15.07 -18.52 15.71
CA GLY A 562 16.39 -17.94 15.90
C GLY A 562 16.45 -16.48 15.50
N GLU A 563 17.16 -16.21 14.41
CA GLU A 563 17.57 -14.88 13.95
C GLU A 563 16.38 -13.95 13.65
N LEU A 564 15.23 -14.48 13.26
CA LEU A 564 14.05 -13.68 12.94
C LEU A 564 13.11 -13.46 14.13
N ALA A 565 13.34 -14.12 15.27
CA ALA A 565 12.45 -14.04 16.42
C ALA A 565 12.19 -12.61 16.91
N PRO A 566 13.18 -11.69 16.97
CA PRO A 566 12.94 -10.30 17.39
C PRO A 566 11.95 -9.57 16.47
N PHE A 567 12.09 -9.73 15.15
CA PHE A 567 11.22 -9.07 14.17
C PHE A 567 9.81 -9.68 14.18
N VAL A 568 9.71 -11.01 14.31
CA VAL A 568 8.42 -11.71 14.41
C VAL A 568 7.64 -11.21 15.62
N ARG A 569 8.29 -11.09 16.78
CA ARG A 569 7.65 -10.54 17.99
C ARG A 569 7.19 -9.10 17.77
N ALA A 570 8.05 -8.26 17.22
CA ALA A 570 7.71 -6.85 16.95
C ALA A 570 6.58 -6.70 15.92
N ALA A 571 6.51 -7.57 14.93
CA ALA A 571 5.49 -7.56 13.88
C ALA A 571 4.15 -8.15 14.34
N LEU A 572 4.15 -9.23 15.13
CA LEU A 572 2.93 -10.00 15.41
C LEU A 572 2.38 -9.84 16.83
N ASP A 573 3.15 -9.32 17.79
CA ASP A 573 2.65 -8.95 19.12
C ASP A 573 2.67 -7.43 19.30
N ASN A 574 2.02 -6.74 18.36
CA ASN A 574 1.81 -5.30 18.44
C ASN A 574 0.34 -4.93 18.26
N ARG A 575 0.00 -3.75 18.75
CA ARG A 575 -1.37 -3.25 18.73
C ARG A 575 -1.90 -3.02 17.31
N THR A 576 -1.10 -2.45 16.39
CA THR A 576 -1.52 -2.17 15.01
C THR A 576 -1.95 -3.43 14.28
N PHE A 577 -1.24 -4.54 14.48
CA PHE A 577 -1.59 -5.87 13.98
C PHE A 577 -2.95 -6.33 14.49
N PHE A 578 -3.18 -6.26 15.80
CA PHE A 578 -4.45 -6.68 16.42
C PHE A 578 -5.63 -5.75 16.12
N ASP A 579 -5.40 -4.44 16.00
CA ASP A 579 -6.44 -3.45 15.67
C ASP A 579 -7.08 -3.71 14.28
N ARG A 580 -6.46 -4.53 13.42
CA ARG A 580 -7.04 -4.97 12.13
C ARG A 580 -8.14 -6.03 12.27
N GLY A 581 -8.24 -6.68 13.41
CA GLY A 581 -9.33 -7.60 13.73
C GLY A 581 -9.36 -8.92 12.94
N TRP A 582 -8.28 -9.31 12.26
CA TRP A 582 -8.23 -10.56 11.48
C TRP A 582 -7.98 -11.80 12.35
N VAL A 583 -7.21 -11.67 13.43
CA VAL A 583 -6.83 -12.77 14.32
C VAL A 583 -6.90 -12.35 15.79
N ARG A 584 -7.22 -13.30 16.67
CA ARG A 584 -7.32 -13.10 18.12
C ARG A 584 -5.92 -12.93 18.74
N PRO A 585 -5.70 -11.90 19.59
CA PRO A 585 -4.43 -11.72 20.29
C PRO A 585 -3.99 -12.94 21.11
N GLU A 586 -4.95 -13.61 21.76
CA GLU A 586 -4.69 -14.78 22.62
C GLU A 586 -4.13 -15.94 21.80
N PHE A 587 -4.70 -16.19 20.62
CA PHE A 587 -4.23 -17.23 19.70
C PHE A 587 -2.79 -16.95 19.26
N VAL A 588 -2.51 -15.72 18.81
CA VAL A 588 -1.18 -15.34 18.30
C VAL A 588 -0.12 -15.43 19.39
N ARG A 589 -0.40 -14.92 20.59
CA ARG A 589 0.54 -15.00 21.73
C ARG A 589 0.83 -16.45 22.14
N ARG A 590 -0.18 -17.32 22.16
CA ARG A 590 -0.02 -18.76 22.42
C ARG A 590 0.87 -19.42 21.37
N VAL A 591 0.55 -19.20 20.09
CA VAL A 591 1.31 -19.72 18.94
C VAL A 591 2.78 -19.31 18.99
N LEU A 592 3.04 -18.02 19.24
CA LEU A 592 4.41 -17.51 19.39
C LEU A 592 5.13 -18.16 20.58
N ALA A 593 4.48 -18.26 21.75
CA ALA A 593 5.08 -18.85 22.93
C ALA A 593 5.44 -20.34 22.73
N GLU A 594 4.50 -21.13 22.20
CA GLU A 594 4.73 -22.56 21.93
C GLU A 594 5.81 -22.79 20.86
N HIS A 595 5.88 -21.93 19.85
CA HIS A 595 6.91 -22.03 18.80
C HIS A 595 8.29 -21.71 19.34
N PHE A 596 8.44 -20.59 20.05
CA PHE A 596 9.74 -20.16 20.58
C PHE A 596 10.28 -21.06 21.68
N THR A 597 9.40 -21.75 22.43
CA THR A 597 9.80 -22.76 23.42
C THR A 597 10.03 -24.15 22.82
N GLY A 598 9.70 -24.34 21.54
CA GLY A 598 9.86 -25.62 20.85
C GLY A 598 8.81 -26.68 21.21
N VAL A 599 7.76 -26.31 21.95
CA VAL A 599 6.65 -27.21 22.33
C VAL A 599 5.89 -27.68 21.09
N THR A 600 5.59 -26.75 20.17
CA THR A 600 4.87 -27.01 18.92
C THR A 600 5.49 -26.23 17.77
N ASP A 601 5.61 -26.83 16.58
CA ASP A 601 6.06 -26.10 15.39
C ASP A 601 4.89 -25.36 14.70
N TRP A 602 4.85 -24.03 14.88
CA TRP A 602 3.90 -23.12 14.24
C TRP A 602 4.50 -22.29 13.10
N GLY A 603 5.64 -22.71 12.53
CA GLY A 603 6.36 -21.89 11.53
C GLY A 603 5.51 -21.50 10.33
N GLU A 604 4.64 -22.39 9.84
CA GLU A 604 3.71 -22.12 8.73
C GLU A 604 2.72 -20.99 9.07
N GLN A 605 2.08 -21.05 10.24
CA GLN A 605 1.09 -20.06 10.68
C GLN A 605 1.76 -18.72 10.97
N ILE A 606 2.91 -18.73 11.65
CA ILE A 606 3.68 -17.52 11.96
C ILE A 606 4.16 -16.84 10.68
N TRP A 607 4.70 -17.59 9.71
CA TRP A 607 5.09 -17.04 8.41
C TRP A 607 3.91 -16.41 7.68
N THR A 608 2.76 -17.08 7.70
CA THR A 608 1.52 -16.60 7.07
C THR A 608 1.07 -15.26 7.67
N LEU A 609 1.13 -15.11 8.99
CA LEU A 609 0.81 -13.83 9.63
C LEU A 609 1.87 -12.75 9.39
N LEU A 610 3.15 -13.13 9.39
CA LEU A 610 4.25 -12.20 9.17
C LEU A 610 4.17 -11.56 7.78
N VAL A 611 3.97 -12.35 6.73
CA VAL A 611 3.83 -11.85 5.36
C VAL A 611 2.60 -10.94 5.22
N LEU A 612 1.50 -11.27 5.90
CA LEU A 612 0.29 -10.46 5.92
C LEU A 612 0.53 -9.09 6.58
N GLU A 613 1.21 -9.07 7.73
CA GLU A 613 1.56 -7.83 8.42
C GLU A 613 2.54 -6.98 7.60
N VAL A 614 3.55 -7.59 6.99
CA VAL A 614 4.50 -6.89 6.11
C VAL A 614 3.75 -6.23 4.95
N TRP A 615 2.88 -6.99 4.28
CA TRP A 615 2.05 -6.46 3.20
C TRP A 615 1.13 -5.33 3.68
N ALA A 616 0.48 -5.49 4.84
CA ALA A 616 -0.42 -4.50 5.40
C ALA A 616 0.31 -3.18 5.69
N ARG A 617 1.52 -3.24 6.26
CA ARG A 617 2.33 -2.04 6.51
C ARG A 617 2.81 -1.35 5.24
N LEU A 618 3.16 -2.10 4.20
CA LEU A 618 3.59 -1.56 2.90
C LEU A 618 2.43 -0.87 2.16
N VAL A 619 1.28 -1.53 2.10
CA VAL A 619 0.20 -1.16 1.16
C VAL A 619 -0.94 -0.43 1.84
N LEU A 620 -1.36 -0.85 3.03
CA LEU A 620 -2.51 -0.29 3.73
C LEU A 620 -2.11 0.90 4.60
N ASP A 621 -1.10 0.69 5.45
CA ASP A 621 -0.68 1.71 6.40
C ASP A 621 0.32 2.70 5.79
N ARG A 622 1.11 2.24 4.82
CA ARG A 622 2.28 2.94 4.26
C ARG A 622 3.29 3.37 5.33
N THR A 623 3.41 2.57 6.38
CA THR A 623 4.37 2.75 7.50
C THR A 623 5.70 2.07 7.22
N LEU A 624 5.77 1.25 6.18
CA LEU A 624 6.98 0.60 5.69
C LEU A 624 7.22 1.00 4.24
N ASP A 625 8.43 1.41 3.91
CA ASP A 625 8.85 1.64 2.53
C ASP A 625 9.17 0.29 1.86
N ARG A 626 9.07 0.19 0.53
CA ARG A 626 9.49 -1.01 -0.21
C ARG A 626 10.98 -1.30 -0.04
N ASP A 627 11.81 -0.25 0.07
CA ASP A 627 13.26 -0.35 0.17
C ASP A 627 13.72 -0.50 1.64
N ALA A 628 12.75 -0.59 2.56
CA ALA A 628 12.97 -0.85 3.99
C ALA A 628 13.44 -2.29 4.23
N ARG A 629 14.10 -2.49 5.37
CA ARG A 629 14.51 -3.82 5.86
C ARG A 629 13.64 -4.27 7.02
N MET A 630 13.68 -5.56 7.34
CA MET A 630 13.00 -6.08 8.53
C MET A 630 13.44 -5.38 9.84
N ASP A 631 14.63 -4.77 9.88
CA ASP A 631 15.09 -3.96 11.00
C ASP A 631 14.15 -2.78 11.35
N ASP A 632 13.41 -2.27 10.36
CA ASP A 632 12.45 -1.19 10.59
C ASP A 632 11.23 -1.65 11.39
N PHE A 633 10.96 -2.96 11.50
CA PHE A 633 9.95 -3.49 12.42
C PHE A 633 10.34 -3.34 13.89
N LEU A 634 11.63 -3.24 14.20
CA LEU A 634 12.11 -3.00 15.57
C LEU A 634 11.93 -1.53 15.99
N ARG A 635 11.62 -0.64 15.04
CA ARG A 635 11.26 0.76 15.35
C ARG A 635 9.81 0.80 15.82
N LYS A 636 9.51 1.65 16.82
CA LYS A 636 8.13 1.79 17.34
C LYS A 636 7.18 2.16 16.18
N PRO A 637 6.09 1.41 15.96
CA PRO A 637 5.19 1.66 14.83
C PRO A 637 4.43 2.98 14.99
N GLU A 638 4.49 3.84 13.98
CA GLU A 638 3.52 4.91 13.77
C GLU A 638 2.16 4.29 13.33
N ARG A 639 1.04 4.79 13.87
CA ARG A 639 -0.30 4.14 13.83
C ARG A 639 -1.11 4.39 12.54
N ALA A 640 -1.93 3.41 12.13
CA ALA A 640 -2.88 3.40 10.99
C ALA A 640 -4.31 3.93 11.32
N ARG A 641 -5.11 4.33 10.29
CA ARG A 641 -6.51 4.86 10.34
C ARG A 641 -7.60 3.77 10.10
N ARG A 642 -8.88 3.77 10.57
CA ARG A 642 -9.69 4.62 11.49
C ARG A 642 -11.11 4.04 11.76
N ALA A 643 -11.52 3.85 13.02
CA ALA A 643 -12.94 3.82 13.40
C ALA A 643 -13.52 5.25 13.33
N ILE A 644 -14.78 5.42 12.92
CA ILE A 644 -15.42 6.76 12.89
C ILE A 644 -15.62 7.23 14.33
N LEU A 645 -14.92 8.30 14.71
CA LEU A 645 -15.01 8.91 16.04
C LEU A 645 -16.11 9.97 16.05
N ARG A 646 -17.01 9.94 17.03
CA ARG A 646 -18.03 10.97 17.23
C ARG A 646 -17.60 11.95 18.31
N THR A 647 -17.71 13.25 18.03
CA THR A 647 -17.26 14.31 18.95
C THR A 647 -18.32 15.37 19.20
N LEU A 648 -18.39 15.84 20.45
CA LEU A 648 -19.10 17.05 20.86
C LEU A 648 -18.08 18.17 21.11
N GLN A 649 -17.99 19.13 20.18
CA GLN A 649 -16.97 20.16 20.12
C GLN A 649 -17.51 21.49 20.70
N VAL A 650 -17.14 21.83 21.93
CA VAL A 650 -17.60 23.04 22.62
C VAL A 650 -16.63 24.20 22.37
N GLY A 651 -17.01 25.10 21.46
CA GLY A 651 -16.24 26.28 21.07
C GLY A 651 -16.70 27.58 21.73
N MET A 652 -15.94 28.66 21.50
CA MET A 652 -16.26 29.98 22.04
C MET A 652 -17.31 30.70 21.18
N GLU A 653 -16.96 31.05 19.95
CA GLU A 653 -17.79 31.83 19.03
C GLU A 653 -17.57 31.36 17.57
N TRP A 654 -18.53 31.64 16.69
CA TRP A 654 -18.44 31.29 15.26
C TRP A 654 -17.60 32.31 14.48
N PHE A 655 -16.55 31.86 13.79
CA PHE A 655 -15.58 32.74 13.13
C PHE A 655 -16.20 33.73 12.12
N PRO A 656 -17.12 33.31 11.21
CA PRO A 656 -17.80 34.24 10.30
C PRO A 656 -18.60 35.35 11.00
N GLU A 657 -19.15 35.09 12.18
CA GLU A 657 -19.88 36.12 12.96
C GLU A 657 -18.92 37.00 13.76
N LYS A 658 -17.83 36.42 14.29
CA LYS A 658 -16.84 37.14 15.09
C LYS A 658 -15.41 36.64 14.82
N PRO A 659 -14.66 37.33 13.95
CA PRO A 659 -13.30 36.95 13.60
C PRO A 659 -12.35 36.97 14.81
N GLY A 660 -11.47 35.99 14.88
CA GLY A 660 -10.45 35.87 15.92
C GLY A 660 -9.63 34.60 15.75
N GLY A 661 -8.38 34.60 16.24
CA GLY A 661 -7.47 33.45 16.05
C GLY A 661 -8.02 32.13 16.62
N LEU A 662 -8.55 32.17 17.85
CA LEU A 662 -9.16 30.99 18.50
C LEU A 662 -10.37 30.47 17.71
N ASN A 663 -11.25 31.39 17.29
CA ASN A 663 -12.44 31.06 16.49
C ASN A 663 -12.05 30.51 15.12
N ARG A 664 -10.97 31.01 14.51
CA ARG A 664 -10.45 30.52 13.23
C ARG A 664 -9.93 29.09 13.35
N VAL A 665 -9.13 28.81 14.39
CA VAL A 665 -8.62 27.45 14.65
C VAL A 665 -9.77 26.47 14.84
N TYR A 666 -10.78 26.83 15.62
CA TYR A 666 -11.99 26.01 15.77
C TYR A 666 -12.68 25.81 14.42
N PHE A 667 -13.00 26.90 13.71
CA PHE A 667 -13.72 26.88 12.44
C PHE A 667 -13.05 25.99 11.39
N GLU A 668 -11.75 26.16 11.17
CA GLU A 668 -11.02 25.38 10.17
C GLU A 668 -10.87 23.92 10.59
N LEU A 669 -10.56 23.66 11.87
CA LEU A 669 -10.46 22.29 12.37
C LEU A 669 -11.78 21.53 12.18
N MET A 670 -12.92 22.15 12.47
CA MET A 670 -14.24 21.51 12.29
C MET A 670 -14.52 21.12 10.83
N ARG A 671 -13.97 21.87 9.86
CA ARG A 671 -14.13 21.57 8.42
C ARG A 671 -13.29 20.39 7.94
N HIS A 672 -12.14 20.15 8.59
CA HIS A 672 -11.18 19.13 8.16
C HIS A 672 -11.21 17.85 8.99
N LEU A 673 -11.80 17.87 10.18
CA LEU A 673 -12.04 16.68 11.00
C LEU A 673 -12.89 15.60 10.32
N PRO A 674 -13.94 15.92 9.52
CA PRO A 674 -14.70 14.93 8.75
C PRO A 674 -13.84 14.14 7.74
N ASP A 675 -12.97 14.83 6.99
CA ASP A 675 -11.99 14.19 6.08
C ASP A 675 -10.98 13.31 6.86
N ALA A 676 -10.87 13.58 8.16
CA ALA A 676 -10.09 12.81 9.10
C ALA A 676 -10.87 11.68 9.79
N GLY A 677 -12.09 11.36 9.36
CA GLY A 677 -12.89 10.27 9.93
C GLY A 677 -13.46 10.59 11.32
N VAL A 678 -13.67 11.88 11.63
CA VAL A 678 -14.37 12.33 12.83
C VAL A 678 -15.73 12.90 12.43
N GLU A 679 -16.78 12.34 12.99
CA GLU A 679 -18.12 12.91 12.97
C GLU A 679 -18.20 14.02 14.04
N VAL A 680 -18.51 15.24 13.59
CA VAL A 680 -18.46 16.45 14.41
C VAL A 680 -19.87 16.92 14.72
N HIS A 681 -20.16 17.13 15.99
CA HIS A 681 -21.27 17.95 16.48
C HIS A 681 -20.68 19.08 17.32
N GLY A 682 -20.90 20.33 16.95
CA GLY A 682 -20.31 21.47 17.66
C GLY A 682 -21.34 22.39 18.31
N LEU A 683 -20.91 23.09 19.36
CA LEU A 683 -21.70 24.12 20.05
C LEU A 683 -20.85 25.38 20.22
N VAL A 684 -21.39 26.54 19.82
CA VAL A 684 -20.73 27.84 19.97
C VAL A 684 -21.73 28.94 20.34
N ALA A 685 -21.24 30.04 20.94
CA ALA A 685 -22.07 31.24 21.07
C ALA A 685 -22.22 31.89 19.69
N GLY A 686 -23.43 31.94 19.17
CA GLY A 686 -23.73 32.40 17.82
C GLY A 686 -25.22 32.34 17.54
N THR A 687 -25.63 32.91 16.41
CA THR A 687 -27.05 32.93 16.00
C THR A 687 -27.48 31.60 15.35
N ALA A 688 -28.76 31.46 15.01
CA ALA A 688 -29.25 30.30 14.26
C ALA A 688 -28.58 30.14 12.88
N LYS A 689 -27.91 31.19 12.35
CA LYS A 689 -27.16 31.13 11.09
C LYS A 689 -25.99 30.14 11.15
N VAL A 690 -25.42 29.91 12.33
CA VAL A 690 -24.30 28.97 12.53
C VAL A 690 -24.63 27.58 11.95
N ALA A 691 -25.81 27.05 12.25
CA ALA A 691 -26.23 25.73 11.75
C ALA A 691 -26.43 25.71 10.23
N THR A 692 -26.86 26.83 9.65
CA THR A 692 -26.99 26.94 8.19
C THR A 692 -25.61 26.97 7.52
N ASP A 693 -24.71 27.81 8.04
CA ASP A 693 -23.35 27.98 7.53
C ASP A 693 -22.51 26.70 7.65
N SER A 694 -22.72 25.93 8.71
CA SER A 694 -22.01 24.67 8.96
C SER A 694 -22.73 23.43 8.41
N ARG A 695 -23.83 23.58 7.68
CA ARG A 695 -24.67 22.46 7.19
C ARG A 695 -25.12 21.48 8.30
N GLY A 696 -25.51 22.02 9.45
CA GLY A 696 -26.01 21.27 10.60
C GLY A 696 -24.93 20.70 11.52
N MET A 697 -23.64 20.80 11.16
CA MET A 697 -22.54 20.26 11.97
C MET A 697 -22.34 21.00 13.30
N ILE A 698 -22.63 22.30 13.36
CA ILE A 698 -22.41 23.18 14.51
C ILE A 698 -23.72 23.91 14.84
N GLU A 699 -24.11 23.99 16.11
CA GLU A 699 -25.30 24.71 16.56
C GLU A 699 -24.91 25.94 17.40
N GLY A 700 -25.55 27.07 17.10
CA GLY A 700 -25.43 28.29 17.91
C GLY A 700 -26.38 28.22 19.10
N PHE A 701 -25.84 28.18 20.33
CA PHE A 701 -26.69 28.01 21.51
C PHE A 701 -27.36 29.31 21.98
N ALA A 702 -26.73 30.46 21.72
CA ALA A 702 -27.26 31.80 22.03
C ALA A 702 -26.39 32.89 21.39
N PRO A 703 -26.95 34.04 20.97
CA PRO A 703 -26.18 35.16 20.45
C PRO A 703 -25.12 35.68 21.44
N HIS A 704 -23.96 36.09 20.93
CA HIS A 704 -22.88 36.60 21.78
C HIS A 704 -23.23 37.90 22.53
N SER A 705 -24.21 38.67 22.01
CA SER A 705 -24.75 39.88 22.64
C SER A 705 -25.60 39.58 23.89
N GLU A 706 -25.96 38.32 24.12
CA GLU A 706 -26.78 37.92 25.26
C GLU A 706 -25.98 37.89 26.58
N ARG A 707 -26.69 38.11 27.69
CA ARG A 707 -26.11 38.04 29.04
C ARG A 707 -25.54 36.64 29.30
N LEU A 708 -24.52 36.56 30.16
CA LEU A 708 -23.77 35.32 30.38
C LEU A 708 -24.62 34.17 30.95
N ALA A 709 -25.50 34.45 31.92
CA ALA A 709 -26.28 33.38 32.58
C ALA A 709 -27.23 32.63 31.61
N PRO A 710 -28.03 33.31 30.76
CA PRO A 710 -28.80 32.63 29.71
C PRO A 710 -27.94 31.77 28.77
N ARG A 711 -26.77 32.26 28.37
CA ARG A 711 -25.82 31.53 27.52
C ARG A 711 -25.33 30.23 28.17
N LEU A 712 -24.99 30.27 29.46
CA LEU A 712 -24.55 29.09 30.21
C LEU A 712 -25.68 28.05 30.35
N LEU A 713 -26.93 28.49 30.54
CA LEU A 713 -28.09 27.60 30.59
C LEU A 713 -28.39 26.98 29.22
N ALA A 714 -28.25 27.75 28.14
CA ALA A 714 -28.51 27.29 26.78
C ALA A 714 -27.51 26.20 26.34
N VAL A 715 -26.20 26.43 26.53
CA VAL A 715 -25.18 25.42 26.20
C VAL A 715 -25.37 24.15 27.03
N ARG A 716 -25.73 24.27 28.32
CA ARG A 716 -26.03 23.12 29.17
C ARG A 716 -27.19 22.29 28.63
N ARG A 717 -28.30 22.95 28.26
CA ARG A 717 -29.50 22.27 27.74
C ARG A 717 -29.23 21.51 26.44
N LEU A 718 -28.48 22.11 25.50
CA LEU A 718 -28.18 21.49 24.21
C LEU A 718 -27.15 20.36 24.35
N ALA A 719 -26.04 20.60 25.07
CA ALA A 719 -25.03 19.58 25.31
C ALA A 719 -25.61 18.38 26.06
N GLY A 720 -26.40 18.59 27.12
CA GLY A 720 -27.03 17.51 27.87
C GLY A 720 -27.97 16.64 27.02
N ARG A 721 -28.63 17.21 26.00
CA ARG A 721 -29.44 16.44 25.05
C ARG A 721 -28.57 15.49 24.22
N LEU A 722 -27.45 16.01 23.69
CA LEU A 722 -26.53 15.25 22.85
C LEU A 722 -25.82 14.13 23.63
N LEU A 723 -25.35 14.45 24.85
CA LEU A 723 -24.70 13.48 25.74
C LEU A 723 -25.63 12.32 26.11
N ARG A 724 -26.90 12.60 26.39
CA ARG A 724 -27.90 11.54 26.66
C ARG A 724 -28.23 10.69 25.43
N SER A 725 -28.07 11.23 24.22
CA SER A 725 -28.44 10.53 22.98
C SER A 725 -27.34 9.61 22.44
N ASP A 726 -26.08 9.85 22.78
CA ASP A 726 -24.95 9.03 22.31
C ASP A 726 -23.98 8.74 23.46
N PRO A 727 -24.01 7.53 24.05
CA PRO A 727 -23.15 7.14 25.17
C PRO A 727 -21.66 6.99 24.79
N ALA A 728 -21.31 7.02 23.51
CA ALA A 728 -19.94 6.85 23.01
C ALA A 728 -19.32 8.16 22.49
N VAL A 729 -19.96 9.32 22.70
CA VAL A 729 -19.42 10.60 22.21
C VAL A 729 -18.22 11.07 23.04
N LEU A 730 -17.18 11.55 22.36
CA LEU A 730 -16.05 12.26 22.98
C LEU A 730 -16.38 13.74 23.13
N VAL A 731 -16.27 14.28 24.35
CA VAL A 731 -16.42 15.73 24.58
C VAL A 731 -15.08 16.41 24.36
N VAL A 732 -15.10 17.50 23.58
CA VAL A 732 -13.91 18.29 23.30
C VAL A 732 -14.16 19.74 23.68
N SER A 733 -13.37 20.25 24.63
CA SER A 733 -13.43 21.64 25.08
C SER A 733 -12.40 22.48 24.35
N HIS A 734 -12.86 23.53 23.65
CA HIS A 734 -12.00 24.60 23.14
C HIS A 734 -12.07 25.86 23.99
N PHE A 735 -13.06 25.95 24.89
CA PHE A 735 -13.22 27.07 25.81
C PHE A 735 -13.84 26.67 27.14
N ALA A 736 -13.07 26.78 28.22
CA ALA A 736 -13.44 26.27 29.55
C ALA A 736 -14.74 26.87 30.11
N LEU A 737 -15.05 28.15 29.82
CA LEU A 737 -16.25 28.81 30.35
C LEU A 737 -17.56 28.12 29.92
N TYR A 738 -17.64 27.64 28.67
CA TYR A 738 -18.84 26.97 28.16
C TYR A 738 -18.83 25.46 28.39
N THR A 739 -17.68 24.88 28.72
CA THR A 739 -17.58 23.47 29.15
C THR A 739 -17.88 23.30 30.64
N ALA A 740 -17.58 24.30 31.48
CA ALA A 740 -17.87 24.26 32.91
C ALA A 740 -19.31 23.84 33.29
N PRO A 741 -20.38 24.40 32.68
CA PRO A 741 -21.76 24.05 33.04
C PRO A 741 -22.24 22.69 32.53
N ILE A 742 -21.43 21.93 31.79
CA ILE A 742 -21.81 20.60 31.27
C ILE A 742 -21.10 19.45 32.01
N LEU A 743 -20.11 19.73 32.87
CA LEU A 743 -19.24 18.71 33.47
C LEU A 743 -19.98 17.62 34.25
N ASP A 744 -21.07 17.97 34.92
CA ASP A 744 -21.91 17.04 35.69
C ASP A 744 -22.88 16.24 34.81
N GLU A 745 -23.24 16.75 33.64
CA GLU A 745 -24.05 16.00 32.63
C GLU A 745 -23.20 14.99 31.84
N MET A 746 -21.87 15.08 31.91
CA MET A 746 -20.95 14.25 31.12
C MET A 746 -20.86 12.80 31.59
N GLY A 747 -21.28 12.42 32.80
CA GLY A 747 -21.14 11.04 33.29
C GLY A 747 -19.72 10.47 33.05
N ASP A 748 -19.65 9.36 32.30
CA ASP A 748 -18.41 8.66 31.92
C ASP A 748 -17.79 9.14 30.58
N HIS A 749 -18.39 10.12 29.90
CA HIS A 749 -17.86 10.63 28.64
C HIS A 749 -16.42 11.14 28.81
N PRO A 750 -15.49 10.73 27.94
CA PRO A 750 -14.13 11.24 27.97
C PRO A 750 -14.11 12.72 27.56
N LEU A 751 -13.15 13.47 28.13
CA LEU A 751 -12.95 14.89 27.85
C LEU A 751 -11.55 15.14 27.31
N VAL A 752 -11.45 15.79 26.16
CA VAL A 752 -10.20 16.34 25.62
C VAL A 752 -10.27 17.87 25.66
N VAL A 753 -9.18 18.52 26.06
CA VAL A 753 -9.10 19.99 26.10
C VAL A 753 -8.11 20.49 25.04
N HIS A 754 -8.58 21.32 24.13
CA HIS A 754 -7.74 22.15 23.26
C HIS A 754 -7.31 23.39 24.05
N PHE A 755 -6.10 23.36 24.59
CA PHE A 755 -5.54 24.45 25.38
C PHE A 755 -4.84 25.45 24.46
N GLN A 756 -5.59 26.47 24.07
CA GLN A 756 -5.12 27.53 23.17
C GLN A 756 -4.44 28.69 23.92
N GLY A 757 -4.45 28.67 25.25
CA GLY A 757 -3.75 29.63 26.12
C GLY A 757 -4.38 29.75 27.51
N PRO A 758 -3.62 30.20 28.52
CA PRO A 758 -4.11 30.36 29.89
C PRO A 758 -4.94 31.65 30.04
N TRP A 759 -6.26 31.52 30.01
CA TRP A 759 -7.22 32.64 30.02
C TRP A 759 -7.04 33.58 31.23
N GLY A 760 -6.71 33.03 32.41
CA GLY A 760 -6.40 33.83 33.58
C GLY A 760 -5.07 34.60 33.50
N LEU A 761 -4.02 33.99 32.93
CA LEU A 761 -2.70 34.62 32.82
C LEU A 761 -2.66 35.72 31.76
N GLU A 762 -3.35 35.53 30.65
CA GLU A 762 -3.51 36.59 29.65
C GLU A 762 -4.20 37.81 30.26
N GLY A 763 -5.25 37.60 31.07
CA GLY A 763 -5.91 38.69 31.80
C GLY A 763 -4.96 39.44 32.74
N ARG A 764 -4.00 38.75 33.38
CA ARG A 764 -2.98 39.39 34.23
C ARG A 764 -1.99 40.21 33.41
N ALA A 765 -1.52 39.70 32.28
CA ALA A 765 -0.64 40.43 31.37
C ALA A 765 -1.31 41.68 30.78
N GLU A 766 -2.64 41.64 30.65
CA GLU A 766 -3.49 42.76 30.23
C GLU A 766 -3.97 43.65 31.41
N ARG A 767 -3.43 43.46 32.62
CA ARG A 767 -3.74 44.25 33.84
C ARG A 767 -5.21 44.23 34.28
N GLN A 768 -5.92 43.11 34.08
CA GLN A 768 -7.28 42.91 34.60
C GLN A 768 -7.29 42.73 36.13
N ALA A 769 -8.44 42.98 36.75
CA ALA A 769 -8.60 42.90 38.21
C ALA A 769 -8.23 41.51 38.77
N PRO A 770 -7.54 41.42 39.93
CA PRO A 770 -7.11 40.15 40.52
C PRO A 770 -8.26 39.16 40.77
N SER A 771 -9.44 39.65 41.17
CA SER A 771 -10.65 38.84 41.40
C SER A 771 -11.15 38.18 40.11
N THR A 772 -11.13 38.90 39.00
CA THR A 772 -11.48 38.36 37.68
C THR A 772 -10.49 37.29 37.25
N VAL A 773 -9.18 37.52 37.42
CA VAL A 773 -8.14 36.54 37.08
C VAL A 773 -8.32 35.26 37.90
N LEU A 774 -8.62 35.37 39.20
CA LEU A 774 -8.82 34.23 40.09
C LEU A 774 -10.06 33.41 39.69
N ALA A 775 -11.17 34.06 39.37
CA ALA A 775 -12.38 33.41 38.88
C ALA A 775 -12.14 32.64 37.57
N LYS A 776 -11.42 33.24 36.61
CA LYS A 776 -11.03 32.60 35.35
C LYS A 776 -10.22 31.32 35.58
N THR A 777 -9.19 31.41 36.42
CA THR A 777 -8.32 30.28 36.74
C THR A 777 -9.06 29.17 37.50
N ALA A 778 -10.03 29.51 38.34
CA ALA A 778 -10.86 28.52 39.02
C ALA A 778 -11.71 27.69 38.02
N VAL A 779 -12.32 28.36 37.04
CA VAL A 779 -13.09 27.71 35.96
C VAL A 779 -12.20 26.80 35.12
N GLU A 780 -11.02 27.29 34.72
CA GLU A 780 -10.00 26.49 34.01
C GLU A 780 -9.64 25.23 34.80
N GLY A 781 -9.30 25.38 36.09
CA GLY A 781 -8.93 24.25 36.95
C GLY A 781 -10.04 23.22 37.10
N MET A 782 -11.31 23.64 37.11
CA MET A 782 -12.45 22.72 37.18
C MET A 782 -12.56 21.84 35.93
N VAL A 783 -12.43 22.42 34.74
CA VAL A 783 -12.51 21.69 33.46
C VAL A 783 -11.27 20.82 33.27
N TYR A 784 -10.08 21.35 33.53
CA TYR A 784 -8.81 20.67 33.27
C TYR A 784 -8.64 19.42 34.14
N ARG A 785 -9.13 19.43 35.39
CA ARG A 785 -9.10 18.23 36.26
C ARG A 785 -9.89 17.05 35.70
N ARG A 786 -10.93 17.29 34.88
CA ARG A 786 -11.79 16.24 34.29
C ARG A 786 -11.24 15.70 32.96
N ALA A 787 -10.27 16.38 32.37
CA ALA A 787 -9.72 16.04 31.06
C ALA A 787 -8.81 14.80 31.11
N LYS A 788 -9.01 13.89 30.14
CA LYS A 788 -8.14 12.73 29.92
C LYS A 788 -6.88 13.11 29.15
N ALA A 789 -6.99 14.04 28.20
CA ALA A 789 -5.88 14.50 27.37
C ALA A 789 -6.02 15.98 27.00
N PHE A 790 -4.89 16.60 26.67
CA PHE A 790 -4.75 18.00 26.29
C PHE A 790 -4.04 18.12 24.95
N ILE A 791 -4.56 18.95 24.07
CA ILE A 791 -3.88 19.39 22.86
C ILE A 791 -3.41 20.81 23.10
N VAL A 792 -2.09 21.03 23.04
CA VAL A 792 -1.46 22.33 23.22
C VAL A 792 -0.78 22.77 21.93
N LEU A 793 -0.77 24.08 21.67
CA LEU A 793 -0.19 24.62 20.44
C LEU A 793 1.34 24.55 20.39
N SER A 794 2.01 24.43 21.54
CA SER A 794 3.46 24.39 21.66
C SER A 794 3.93 23.78 22.98
N ALA A 795 5.19 23.35 23.04
CA ALA A 795 5.78 22.77 24.25
C ALA A 795 5.82 23.75 25.45
N PRO A 796 6.09 25.06 25.27
CA PRO A 796 5.96 26.05 26.35
C PRO A 796 4.57 26.11 26.97
N PHE A 797 3.50 25.97 26.17
CA PHE A 797 2.13 25.94 26.70
C PHE A 797 1.85 24.63 27.46
N GLY A 798 2.43 23.51 27.01
CA GLY A 798 2.44 22.26 27.78
C GLY A 798 3.05 22.42 29.18
N ARG A 799 4.22 23.08 29.28
CA ARG A 799 4.88 23.35 30.57
C ARG A 799 4.01 24.18 31.52
N ILE A 800 3.14 25.05 31.01
CA ILE A 800 2.18 25.80 31.85
C ILE A 800 1.16 24.84 32.47
N LEU A 801 0.63 23.88 31.70
CA LEU A 801 -0.28 22.87 32.22
C LEU A 801 0.38 21.99 33.29
N GLU A 802 1.63 21.57 33.06
CA GLU A 802 2.40 20.78 34.03
C GLU A 802 2.65 21.55 35.33
N THR A 803 3.31 22.71 35.22
CA THR A 803 3.82 23.44 36.38
C THR A 803 2.72 24.14 37.19
N ARG A 804 1.66 24.63 36.53
CA ARG A 804 0.63 25.46 37.17
C ARG A 804 -0.65 24.72 37.47
N PHE A 805 -1.03 23.77 36.60
CA PHE A 805 -2.26 22.99 36.75
C PHE A 805 -2.02 21.55 37.19
N GLY A 806 -0.75 21.12 37.35
CA GLY A 806 -0.39 19.79 37.83
C GLY A 806 -0.79 18.68 36.86
N ILE A 807 -0.89 19.00 35.56
CA ILE A 807 -1.28 18.03 34.54
C ILE A 807 -0.05 17.19 34.17
N PRO A 808 -0.13 15.85 34.24
CA PRO A 808 1.00 14.99 33.86
C PRO A 808 1.38 15.16 32.39
N ALA A 809 2.69 15.14 32.10
CA ALA A 809 3.23 15.33 30.74
C ALA A 809 2.68 14.31 29.74
N GLU A 810 2.39 13.07 30.18
CA GLU A 810 1.84 12.02 29.34
C GLU A 810 0.41 12.30 28.83
N ARG A 811 -0.30 13.27 29.42
CA ARG A 811 -1.62 13.71 28.96
C ARG A 811 -1.56 14.91 28.02
N ILE A 812 -0.37 15.42 27.71
CA ILE A 812 -0.18 16.67 26.97
C ILE A 812 0.42 16.36 25.60
N HIS A 813 -0.32 16.72 24.55
CA HIS A 813 0.07 16.49 23.16
C HIS A 813 0.29 17.83 22.46
N VAL A 814 1.50 18.05 21.95
CA VAL A 814 1.83 19.27 21.20
C VAL A 814 1.37 19.12 19.75
N ILE A 815 0.33 19.84 19.36
CA ILE A 815 -0.16 19.90 17.98
C ILE A 815 -0.30 21.38 17.59
N PRO A 816 0.50 21.88 16.63
CA PRO A 816 0.45 23.28 16.23
C PRO A 816 -0.87 23.63 15.52
N GLY A 817 -1.12 24.93 15.35
CA GLY A 817 -2.21 25.41 14.52
C GLY A 817 -1.99 25.09 13.03
N GLY A 818 -3.08 25.01 12.27
CA GLY A 818 -3.05 24.69 10.83
C GLY A 818 -3.20 25.89 9.91
N VAL A 819 -2.91 25.67 8.62
CA VAL A 819 -3.11 26.60 7.51
C VAL A 819 -3.71 25.87 6.31
N ASP A 820 -4.61 26.54 5.58
CA ASP A 820 -5.12 26.08 4.29
C ASP A 820 -4.05 26.29 3.22
N VAL A 821 -3.16 25.32 3.04
CA VAL A 821 -2.05 25.44 2.09
C VAL A 821 -2.54 25.68 0.66
N PRO A 822 -3.57 24.99 0.14
CA PRO A 822 -4.12 25.30 -1.19
C PRO A 822 -4.50 26.79 -1.39
N ARG A 823 -5.06 27.44 -0.36
CA ARG A 823 -5.40 28.87 -0.43
C ARG A 823 -4.18 29.79 -0.45
N PHE A 824 -3.10 29.45 0.27
CA PHE A 824 -1.91 30.28 0.38
C PHE A 824 -0.84 29.97 -0.68
N ALA A 825 -0.87 28.79 -1.29
CA ALA A 825 0.06 28.33 -2.32
C ALA A 825 -0.23 28.94 -3.70
N ILE A 826 -0.23 30.27 -3.76
CA ILE A 826 -0.52 31.04 -4.97
C ILE A 826 0.60 30.93 -6.01
N THR A 827 0.22 31.05 -7.29
CA THR A 827 1.13 30.93 -8.43
C THR A 827 1.82 32.25 -8.75
N GLU A 828 1.23 33.38 -8.38
CA GLU A 828 1.80 34.70 -8.60
C GLU A 828 3.19 34.82 -7.94
N SER A 829 4.13 35.37 -8.69
CA SER A 829 5.46 35.74 -8.21
C SER A 829 5.38 36.91 -7.21
N ARG A 830 6.47 37.12 -6.46
CA ARG A 830 6.60 38.25 -5.52
C ARG A 830 6.36 39.59 -6.21
N GLU A 831 6.94 39.79 -7.41
CA GLU A 831 6.80 41.03 -8.18
C GLU A 831 5.38 41.26 -8.69
N GLU A 832 4.70 40.20 -9.15
CA GLU A 832 3.28 40.27 -9.53
C GLU A 832 2.40 40.63 -8.33
N CYS A 833 2.62 40.01 -7.17
CA CYS A 833 1.89 40.33 -5.96
C CYS A 833 2.11 41.79 -5.55
N ARG A 834 3.34 42.30 -5.66
CA ARG A 834 3.64 43.73 -5.40
C ARG A 834 2.88 44.65 -6.33
N ARG A 835 2.87 44.37 -7.63
CA ARG A 835 2.10 45.17 -8.61
C ARG A 835 0.61 45.18 -8.31
N LEU A 836 0.04 44.02 -7.98
CA LEU A 836 -1.38 43.89 -7.64
C LEU A 836 -1.75 44.63 -6.35
N LEU A 837 -0.85 44.70 -5.38
CA LEU A 837 -1.05 45.39 -4.10
C LEU A 837 -0.67 46.88 -4.15
N GLY A 838 -0.10 47.36 -5.26
CA GLY A 838 0.46 48.71 -5.36
C GLY A 838 1.66 48.93 -4.44
N TRP A 839 2.44 47.88 -4.16
CA TRP A 839 3.66 47.94 -3.36
C TRP A 839 4.89 48.15 -4.26
N PRO A 840 5.92 48.86 -3.78
CA PRO A 840 7.12 49.13 -4.57
C PRO A 840 7.87 47.84 -4.91
N THR A 841 8.33 47.73 -6.15
CA THR A 841 9.04 46.55 -6.67
C THR A 841 10.56 46.64 -6.53
N ASP A 842 11.08 47.84 -6.32
CA ASP A 842 12.49 48.22 -6.37
C ASP A 842 13.20 48.22 -5.01
N ARG A 843 12.51 47.87 -3.92
CA ARG A 843 13.07 47.87 -2.57
C ARG A 843 12.71 46.63 -1.73
N PRO A 844 13.53 46.26 -0.74
CA PRO A 844 13.23 45.14 0.15
C PRO A 844 12.02 45.42 1.05
N ILE A 845 11.12 44.46 1.19
CA ILE A 845 9.88 44.54 1.99
C ILE A 845 9.91 43.50 3.11
N VAL A 846 9.75 43.98 4.34
CA VAL A 846 9.50 43.15 5.54
C VAL A 846 8.02 43.28 5.91
N LEU A 847 7.33 42.15 6.12
CA LEU A 847 5.91 42.17 6.51
C LEU A 847 5.70 41.60 7.93
N ALA A 848 4.95 42.34 8.75
CA ALA A 848 4.44 41.87 10.03
C ALA A 848 2.91 41.90 10.04
N VAL A 849 2.26 40.72 10.02
CA VAL A 849 0.80 40.60 10.14
C VAL A 849 0.45 40.29 11.59
N ARG A 850 -0.03 41.27 12.36
CA ARG A 850 -0.25 41.13 13.81
C ARG A 850 -1.39 42.00 14.34
N ARG A 851 -2.06 41.53 15.40
CA ARG A 851 -2.95 42.40 16.19
C ARG A 851 -2.10 43.44 16.92
N LEU A 852 -2.50 44.71 16.86
CA LEU A 852 -1.72 45.81 17.43
C LEU A 852 -1.92 45.86 18.94
N MET A 853 -1.12 45.08 19.69
CA MET A 853 -1.16 44.96 21.15
C MET A 853 0.28 45.05 21.69
N ARG A 854 0.46 45.58 22.91
CA ARG A 854 1.79 45.77 23.52
C ARG A 854 2.63 44.49 23.60
N ARG A 855 2.00 43.33 23.90
CA ARG A 855 2.73 42.05 23.99
C ARG A 855 3.29 41.53 22.66
N MET A 856 2.93 42.13 21.53
CA MET A 856 3.29 41.66 20.18
C MET A 856 4.62 42.26 19.66
N GLY A 857 5.27 43.16 20.40
CA GLY A 857 6.61 43.69 20.09
C GLY A 857 6.71 44.52 18.80
N LEU A 858 5.61 45.15 18.38
CA LEU A 858 5.58 45.96 17.16
C LEU A 858 6.28 47.31 17.34
N ASP A 859 6.31 47.83 18.56
CA ASP A 859 7.09 48.98 18.99
C ASP A 859 8.60 48.72 18.86
N ASP A 860 9.05 47.52 19.25
CA ASP A 860 10.44 47.09 19.06
C ASP A 860 10.78 46.93 17.57
N LEU A 861 9.85 46.40 16.77
CA LEU A 861 10.00 46.32 15.32
C LEU A 861 10.16 47.71 14.68
N VAL A 862 9.32 48.69 15.06
CA VAL A 862 9.45 50.08 14.56
C VAL A 862 10.80 50.67 14.95
N ALA A 863 11.20 50.53 16.21
CA ALA A 863 12.49 51.04 16.69
C ALA A 863 13.69 50.38 15.99
N SER A 864 13.60 49.10 15.62
CA SER A 864 14.66 48.37 14.93
C SER A 864 15.04 48.97 13.58
N VAL A 865 14.11 49.67 12.93
CA VAL A 865 14.29 50.20 11.57
C VAL A 865 15.34 51.32 11.52
N VAL A 866 15.54 52.04 12.63
CA VAL A 866 16.57 53.09 12.75
C VAL A 866 17.96 52.52 12.48
N GLN A 867 18.26 51.33 13.02
CA GLN A 867 19.51 50.63 12.80
C GLN A 867 19.49 49.83 11.49
N LEU A 868 18.36 49.21 11.14
CA LEU A 868 18.23 48.39 9.93
C LEU A 868 18.53 49.19 8.66
N ARG A 869 18.10 50.46 8.57
CA ARG A 869 18.35 51.31 7.40
C ARG A 869 19.83 51.68 7.20
N GLU A 870 20.68 51.54 8.23
CA GLU A 870 22.12 51.72 8.06
C GLU A 870 22.72 50.58 7.22
N ALA A 871 22.18 49.36 7.36
CA ALA A 871 22.62 48.18 6.61
C ALA A 871 21.83 47.94 5.32
N VAL A 872 20.55 48.34 5.28
CA VAL A 872 19.64 48.20 4.12
C VAL A 872 18.90 49.52 3.93
N PRO A 873 19.51 50.53 3.28
CA PRO A 873 18.98 51.89 3.19
C PRO A 873 17.53 51.97 2.76
N ASP A 874 17.14 51.24 1.72
CA ASP A 874 15.79 51.32 1.16
C ASP A 874 14.80 50.32 1.77
N VAL A 875 15.04 49.74 2.96
CA VAL A 875 14.08 48.76 3.52
C VAL A 875 12.69 49.38 3.77
N LEU A 876 11.63 48.65 3.47
CA LEU A 876 10.23 49.01 3.78
C LEU A 876 9.61 47.96 4.71
N VAL A 877 9.23 48.36 5.91
CA VAL A 877 8.51 47.53 6.88
C VAL A 877 7.02 47.84 6.82
N LEU A 878 6.23 46.83 6.48
CA LEU A 878 4.77 46.90 6.41
C LEU A 878 4.18 46.18 7.61
N ILE A 879 3.32 46.87 8.37
CA ILE A 879 2.63 46.31 9.54
C ILE A 879 1.13 46.25 9.26
N ALA A 880 0.60 45.04 9.13
CA ALA A 880 -0.81 44.77 8.87
C ALA A 880 -1.53 44.33 10.15
N GLY A 881 -2.65 44.97 10.45
CA GLY A 881 -3.55 44.62 11.54
C GLY A 881 -4.29 45.80 12.14
N ARG A 882 -5.14 45.52 13.13
CA ARG A 882 -5.83 46.52 13.96
C ARG A 882 -5.59 46.24 15.44
N GLY A 883 -5.66 47.29 16.25
CA GLY A 883 -5.59 47.16 17.69
C GLY A 883 -5.39 48.50 18.40
N PRO A 884 -5.49 48.52 19.74
CA PRO A 884 -5.52 49.74 20.53
C PRO A 884 -4.25 50.61 20.44
N ILE A 885 -3.08 50.02 20.12
CA ILE A 885 -1.82 50.79 20.07
C ILE A 885 -1.51 51.39 18.68
N ALA A 886 -2.44 51.34 17.72
CA ALA A 886 -2.20 51.84 16.36
C ALA A 886 -1.73 53.30 16.34
N GLY A 887 -2.36 54.16 17.15
CA GLY A 887 -1.99 55.57 17.26
C GLY A 887 -0.62 55.78 17.89
N GLU A 888 -0.26 54.98 18.90
CA GLU A 888 1.06 55.03 19.55
C GLU A 888 2.17 54.63 18.56
N LEU A 889 1.95 53.58 17.76
CA LEU A 889 2.90 53.15 16.74
C LEU A 889 3.09 54.23 15.66
N GLN A 890 2.01 54.90 15.22
CA GLN A 890 2.13 55.99 14.25
C GLN A 890 2.93 57.17 14.80
N GLN A 891 2.68 57.58 16.05
CA GLN A 891 3.45 58.64 16.71
C GLN A 891 4.94 58.27 16.83
N GLN A 892 5.25 57.01 17.10
CA GLN A 892 6.63 56.52 17.17
C GLN A 892 7.32 56.56 15.79
N ILE A 893 6.61 56.18 14.72
CA ILE A 893 7.12 56.25 13.33
C ILE A 893 7.46 57.70 12.97
N ASP A 894 6.57 58.63 13.30
CA ASP A 894 6.75 60.06 13.00
C ASP A 894 7.92 60.65 13.82
N ALA A 895 7.99 60.34 15.12
CA ALA A 895 9.04 60.84 16.02
C ALA A 895 10.44 60.33 15.65
N LEU A 896 10.56 59.12 15.09
CA LEU A 896 11.82 58.54 14.64
C LEU A 896 12.18 58.91 13.18
N GLY A 897 11.32 59.65 12.49
CA GLY A 897 11.52 60.03 11.08
C GLY A 897 11.54 58.82 10.14
N LEU A 898 10.61 57.87 10.33
CA LEU A 898 10.57 56.58 9.62
C LEU A 898 9.42 56.46 8.62
N ALA A 899 8.72 57.55 8.28
CA ALA A 899 7.54 57.52 7.41
C ALA A 899 7.79 56.88 6.02
N ASP A 900 9.01 56.99 5.50
CA ASP A 900 9.41 56.38 4.22
C ASP A 900 9.88 54.91 4.34
N HIS A 901 10.01 54.40 5.57
CA HIS A 901 10.50 53.05 5.86
C HIS A 901 9.50 52.18 6.62
N VAL A 902 8.48 52.75 7.27
CA VAL A 902 7.48 51.99 8.02
C VAL A 902 6.09 52.47 7.67
N ARG A 903 5.21 51.53 7.30
CA ARG A 903 3.81 51.83 6.99
C ARG A 903 2.86 50.90 7.71
N LEU A 904 1.88 51.48 8.41
CA LEU A 904 0.74 50.77 8.97
C LEU A 904 -0.31 50.56 7.86
N LEU A 905 -0.59 49.30 7.51
CA LEU A 905 -1.54 48.94 6.45
C LEU A 905 -3.00 48.86 6.92
N GLY A 906 -3.23 48.78 8.23
CA GLY A 906 -4.55 48.53 8.78
C GLY A 906 -5.03 47.09 8.52
N PHE A 907 -6.35 46.89 8.38
CA PHE A 907 -6.91 45.56 8.16
C PHE A 907 -6.69 45.09 6.73
N VAL A 908 -6.08 43.92 6.58
CA VAL A 908 -5.91 43.24 5.29
C VAL A 908 -7.00 42.17 5.19
N PRO A 909 -7.87 42.23 4.16
CA PRO A 909 -8.86 41.20 3.93
C PRO A 909 -8.24 39.81 3.77
N ASP A 910 -8.97 38.81 4.23
CA ASP A 910 -8.53 37.43 4.27
C ASP A 910 -8.09 36.89 2.89
N GLU A 911 -8.77 37.29 1.83
CA GLU A 911 -8.47 36.96 0.43
C GLU A 911 -7.20 37.62 -0.11
N ALA A 912 -6.76 38.73 0.49
CA ALA A 912 -5.56 39.46 0.10
C ALA A 912 -4.30 38.98 0.84
N LEU A 913 -4.46 38.26 1.95
CA LEU A 913 -3.35 37.78 2.78
C LEU A 913 -2.32 36.91 2.02
N PRO A 914 -2.70 35.93 1.18
CA PRO A 914 -1.72 35.14 0.43
C PRO A 914 -0.77 35.99 -0.42
N ARG A 915 -1.34 37.00 -1.12
CA ARG A 915 -0.57 37.93 -1.94
C ARG A 915 0.29 38.84 -1.09
N ALA A 916 -0.21 39.31 0.05
CA ALA A 916 0.56 40.13 0.98
C ALA A 916 1.81 39.39 1.48
N TYR A 917 1.66 38.14 1.92
CA TYR A 917 2.79 37.33 2.35
C TYR A 917 3.80 37.09 1.21
N ARG A 918 3.33 36.67 0.02
CA ARG A 918 4.20 36.42 -1.14
C ARG A 918 4.91 37.69 -1.66
N ALA A 919 4.33 38.88 -1.46
CA ALA A 919 4.93 40.14 -1.87
C ALA A 919 6.12 40.57 -1.01
N ALA A 920 6.25 40.05 0.23
CA ALA A 920 7.37 40.36 1.11
C ALA A 920 8.62 39.55 0.76
N ASP A 921 9.80 40.12 1.04
CA ASP A 921 11.06 39.37 1.00
C ASP A 921 11.20 38.43 2.20
N ILE A 922 10.72 38.90 3.35
CA ILE A 922 10.70 38.16 4.59
C ILE A 922 9.56 38.66 5.47
N THR A 923 8.97 37.78 6.26
CA THR A 923 8.02 38.18 7.30
C THR A 923 8.66 38.11 8.68
N ILE A 924 8.05 38.78 9.65
CA ILE A 924 8.54 38.77 11.02
C ILE A 924 7.41 38.67 12.03
N VAL A 925 7.67 37.90 13.08
CA VAL A 925 6.89 37.83 14.30
C VAL A 925 7.73 38.32 15.48
N PRO A 926 7.55 39.56 15.93
CA PRO A 926 8.37 40.16 16.98
C PRO A 926 7.80 40.00 18.40
N THR A 927 6.93 39.01 18.65
CA THR A 927 6.19 38.89 19.92
C THR A 927 7.11 38.87 21.15
N VAL A 928 6.79 39.62 22.20
CA VAL A 928 7.62 39.72 23.43
C VAL A 928 7.11 38.85 24.58
N ALA A 929 5.82 38.49 24.61
CA ALA A 929 5.27 37.62 25.65
C ALA A 929 4.03 36.82 25.22
N LEU A 930 3.85 35.65 25.84
CA LEU A 930 2.64 34.81 25.77
C LEU A 930 2.17 34.50 24.34
N GLU A 931 3.07 33.92 23.54
CA GLU A 931 2.76 33.42 22.20
C GLU A 931 2.57 31.91 22.21
N GLY A 932 1.40 31.45 21.76
CA GLY A 932 1.06 30.03 21.76
C GLY A 932 1.65 29.30 20.56
N PHE A 933 1.32 29.79 19.37
CA PHE A 933 1.84 29.33 18.10
C PHE A 933 1.55 30.40 17.04
N GLY A 934 2.55 30.77 16.25
CA GLY A 934 2.37 31.78 15.21
C GLY A 934 1.65 31.20 14.00
N LEU A 935 0.31 31.27 13.94
CA LEU A 935 -0.45 30.93 12.71
C LEU A 935 0.08 31.69 11.49
N ILE A 936 0.50 32.94 11.72
CA ILE A 936 1.14 33.82 10.73
C ILE A 936 2.42 33.21 10.14
N VAL A 937 3.18 32.44 10.93
CA VAL A 937 4.37 31.71 10.45
C VAL A 937 3.97 30.64 9.45
N ALA A 938 2.94 29.86 9.77
CA ALA A 938 2.42 28.82 8.87
C ALA A 938 1.83 29.42 7.59
N GLU A 939 1.08 30.53 7.69
CA GLU A 939 0.55 31.28 6.55
C GLU A 939 1.67 31.85 5.67
N SER A 940 2.70 32.45 6.26
CA SER A 940 3.88 32.95 5.54
C SER A 940 4.60 31.84 4.78
N PHE A 941 4.86 30.71 5.44
CA PHE A 941 5.51 29.57 4.79
C PHE A 941 4.65 28.96 3.68
N ALA A 942 3.34 28.85 3.87
CA ALA A 942 2.41 28.37 2.85
C ALA A 942 2.36 29.32 1.64
N ALA A 943 2.51 30.63 1.87
CA ALA A 943 2.69 31.60 0.81
C ALA A 943 4.10 31.60 0.21
N GLY A 944 5.03 30.78 0.69
CA GLY A 944 6.40 30.68 0.16
C GLY A 944 7.33 31.80 0.62
N THR A 945 7.06 32.43 1.77
CA THR A 945 7.87 33.52 2.32
C THR A 945 8.49 33.09 3.65
N PRO A 946 9.82 33.21 3.84
CA PRO A 946 10.46 32.90 5.12
C PRO A 946 10.00 33.86 6.22
N CYS A 947 10.02 33.40 7.48
CA CYS A 947 9.55 34.17 8.63
C CYS A 947 10.60 34.16 9.75
N LEU A 948 11.06 35.33 10.18
CA LEU A 948 11.84 35.48 11.41
C LEU A 948 10.92 35.55 12.62
N VAL A 949 11.38 35.00 13.74
CA VAL A 949 10.61 35.02 14.98
C VAL A 949 11.49 35.35 16.18
N THR A 950 10.94 36.07 17.16
CA THR A 950 11.57 36.21 18.48
C THR A 950 11.57 34.87 19.23
N PRO A 951 12.50 34.67 20.18
CA PRO A 951 12.61 33.42 20.95
C PRO A 951 11.56 33.33 22.07
N VAL A 952 10.30 33.63 21.76
CA VAL A 952 9.21 33.75 22.73
C VAL A 952 8.14 32.69 22.50
N GLY A 953 7.75 32.02 23.59
CA GLY A 953 6.66 31.06 23.57
C GLY A 953 6.87 29.97 22.52
N GLY A 954 5.82 29.60 21.80
CA GLY A 954 5.86 28.56 20.78
C GLY A 954 6.44 28.97 19.42
N LEU A 955 7.02 30.17 19.30
CA LEU A 955 7.56 30.64 18.03
C LEU A 955 8.80 29.87 17.55
N PRO A 956 9.79 29.54 18.42
CA PRO A 956 10.92 28.71 18.00
C PRO A 956 10.45 27.36 17.47
N ASP A 957 9.46 26.74 18.11
CA ASP A 957 8.87 25.46 17.70
C ASP A 957 8.27 25.53 16.27
N ALA A 958 7.86 26.72 15.82
CA ALA A 958 7.24 26.94 14.51
C ALA A 958 8.24 27.10 13.34
N VAL A 959 9.52 27.38 13.61
CA VAL A 959 10.51 27.65 12.55
C VAL A 959 11.76 26.79 12.63
N THR A 960 12.12 26.26 13.80
CA THR A 960 13.39 25.56 14.02
C THR A 960 13.52 24.30 13.16
N GLY A 961 12.42 23.62 12.87
CA GLY A 961 12.44 22.45 11.98
C GLY A 961 12.66 22.79 10.50
N LEU A 962 12.48 24.05 10.09
CA LEU A 962 12.84 24.54 8.75
C LEU A 962 14.25 25.09 8.74
N SER A 963 14.57 25.96 9.70
CA SER A 963 15.92 26.48 9.91
C SER A 963 16.03 27.10 11.31
N PRO A 964 17.02 26.70 12.14
CA PRO A 964 17.24 27.31 13.44
C PRO A 964 17.67 28.79 13.33
N HIS A 965 18.18 29.21 12.16
CA HIS A 965 18.58 30.59 11.90
C HIS A 965 17.39 31.55 11.83
N LEU A 966 16.16 31.04 11.70
CA LEU A 966 14.97 31.88 11.68
C LEU A 966 14.54 32.36 13.08
N VAL A 967 15.20 31.87 14.14
CA VAL A 967 14.98 32.32 15.51
C VAL A 967 15.98 33.44 15.83
N LEU A 968 15.46 34.60 16.22
CA LEU A 968 16.28 35.73 16.68
C LEU A 968 16.98 35.38 18.01
N LYS A 969 18.14 35.99 18.23
CA LYS A 969 18.96 35.74 19.44
C LYS A 969 18.26 36.16 20.73
N ASP A 970 17.46 37.21 20.67
CA ASP A 970 16.74 37.78 21.81
C ASP A 970 15.50 38.54 21.32
N VAL A 971 14.70 39.04 22.25
CA VAL A 971 13.68 40.07 22.01
C VAL A 971 14.32 41.46 21.90
N GLY A 972 13.56 42.43 21.39
CA GLY A 972 13.95 43.84 21.38
C GLY A 972 14.52 44.36 20.06
N PRO A 973 14.69 45.69 19.93
CA PRO A 973 14.94 46.36 18.65
C PRO A 973 16.23 45.93 17.97
N ARG A 974 17.32 45.79 18.75
CA ARG A 974 18.65 45.44 18.21
C ARG A 974 18.68 44.02 17.63
N ALA A 975 18.10 43.04 18.33
CA ALA A 975 18.05 41.66 17.85
C ALA A 975 17.22 41.53 16.57
N ILE A 976 16.12 42.27 16.48
CA ILE A 976 15.29 42.37 15.28
C ILE A 976 16.09 43.00 14.12
N ALA A 977 16.75 44.14 14.36
CA ALA A 977 17.54 44.84 13.34
C ALA A 977 18.66 43.96 12.79
N ASP A 978 19.45 43.34 13.68
CA ASP A 978 20.58 42.50 13.29
C ASP A 978 20.12 41.27 12.48
N GLY A 979 19.00 40.64 12.89
CA GLY A 979 18.42 39.49 12.20
C GLY A 979 17.88 39.83 10.82
N LEU A 980 17.10 40.91 10.71
CA LEU A 980 16.58 41.39 9.42
C LEU A 980 17.71 41.85 8.49
N ALA A 981 18.71 42.57 9.02
CA ALA A 981 19.87 42.98 8.23
C ALA A 981 20.63 41.77 7.69
N ALA A 982 20.87 40.75 8.52
CA ALA A 982 21.56 39.54 8.08
C ALA A 982 20.77 38.78 7.00
N ALA A 983 19.44 38.68 7.15
CA ALA A 983 18.56 38.05 6.19
C ALA A 983 18.52 38.79 4.84
N LEU A 984 18.31 40.11 4.86
CA LEU A 984 18.16 40.92 3.65
C LEU A 984 19.49 41.14 2.91
N THR A 985 20.64 41.14 3.60
CA THR A 985 21.96 41.22 2.95
C THR A 985 22.53 39.85 2.57
N GLY A 986 21.77 38.75 2.72
CA GLY A 986 22.23 37.39 2.39
C GLY A 986 23.30 36.81 3.32
N ARG A 987 23.59 37.44 4.47
CA ARG A 987 24.50 36.89 5.50
C ARG A 987 23.88 35.73 6.26
N LEU A 988 22.54 35.66 6.28
CA LEU A 988 21.76 34.57 6.82
C LEU A 988 21.09 33.82 5.66
N PRO A 989 21.35 32.51 5.48
CA PRO A 989 20.75 31.74 4.40
C PRO A 989 19.25 31.57 4.66
N LEU A 990 18.42 32.11 3.76
CA LEU A 990 16.98 31.98 3.82
C LEU A 990 16.51 30.78 2.99
N PRO A 991 15.54 29.99 3.48
CA PRO A 991 14.91 28.96 2.68
C PRO A 991 14.16 29.59 1.51
N ASP A 992 14.25 28.97 0.34
CA ASP A 992 13.50 29.42 -0.83
C ASP A 992 11.99 29.18 -0.68
N ALA A 993 11.22 29.77 -1.59
CA ALA A 993 9.76 29.72 -1.55
C ALA A 993 9.19 28.29 -1.65
N ARG A 994 9.86 27.42 -2.41
CA ARG A 994 9.44 26.03 -2.58
C ARG A 994 9.66 25.24 -1.29
N THR A 995 10.79 25.47 -0.64
CA THR A 995 11.18 24.87 0.63
C THR A 995 10.22 25.28 1.74
N CYS A 996 9.89 26.58 1.83
CA CYS A 996 8.88 27.09 2.75
C CYS A 996 7.50 26.43 2.53
N LEU A 997 7.03 26.41 1.28
CA LEU A 997 5.73 25.82 0.93
C LEU A 997 5.67 24.32 1.25
N GLN A 998 6.72 23.57 0.94
CA GLN A 998 6.80 22.14 1.25
C GLN A 998 6.81 21.88 2.75
N TYR A 999 7.50 22.72 3.52
CA TYR A 999 7.50 22.64 4.98
C TYR A 999 6.09 22.88 5.54
N ALA A 1000 5.42 23.95 5.11
CA ALA A 1000 4.05 24.22 5.52
C ALA A 1000 3.09 23.06 5.17
N ARG A 1001 3.18 22.52 3.95
CA ARG A 1001 2.37 21.37 3.51
C ARG A 1001 2.57 20.12 4.37
N ARG A 1002 3.79 19.86 4.82
CA ARG A 1002 4.12 18.67 5.63
C ARG A 1002 3.77 18.83 7.10
N HIS A 1003 3.87 20.04 7.65
CA HIS A 1003 3.84 20.24 9.09
C HIS A 1003 2.61 20.99 9.60
N TYR A 1004 2.00 21.85 8.78
CA TYR A 1004 0.92 22.77 9.18
C TYR A 1004 -0.33 22.69 8.32
N ASP A 1005 -0.37 21.89 7.26
CA ASP A 1005 -1.60 21.74 6.45
C ASP A 1005 -2.74 21.14 7.28
N TRP A 1006 -3.95 21.64 7.10
CA TRP A 1006 -5.10 21.21 7.91
C TRP A 1006 -5.38 19.70 7.86
N PRO A 1007 -5.24 18.98 6.74
CA PRO A 1007 -5.36 17.52 6.73
C PRO A 1007 -4.36 16.83 7.67
N VAL A 1008 -3.15 17.37 7.82
CA VAL A 1008 -2.11 16.87 8.74
C VAL A 1008 -2.48 17.20 10.19
N ILE A 1009 -2.97 18.40 10.46
CA ILE A 1009 -3.38 18.80 11.82
C ILE A 1009 -4.62 18.01 12.28
N ALA A 1010 -5.61 17.84 11.40
CA ALA A 1010 -6.79 17.02 11.65
C ALA A 1010 -6.41 15.54 11.87
N GLU A 1011 -5.40 15.04 11.14
CA GLU A 1011 -4.83 13.70 11.37
C GLU A 1011 -4.34 13.52 12.80
N ARG A 1012 -3.42 14.40 13.22
CA ARG A 1012 -2.79 14.37 14.54
C ARG A 1012 -3.81 14.55 15.66
N THR A 1013 -4.73 15.50 15.48
CA THR A 1013 -5.80 15.77 16.46
C THR A 1013 -6.66 14.53 16.70
N ARG A 1014 -7.02 13.83 15.63
CA ARG A 1014 -7.85 12.65 15.71
C ARG A 1014 -7.16 11.47 16.40
N LEU A 1015 -5.83 11.37 16.32
CA LEU A 1015 -5.07 10.35 17.06
C LEU A 1015 -5.16 10.55 18.58
N VAL A 1016 -5.14 11.80 19.04
CA VAL A 1016 -5.35 12.13 20.46
C VAL A 1016 -6.79 11.85 20.88
N TYR A 1017 -7.77 12.09 20.00
CA TYR A 1017 -9.16 11.75 20.27
C TYR A 1017 -9.35 10.23 20.45
N GLU A 1018 -8.72 9.40 19.61
CA GLU A 1018 -8.74 7.94 19.81
C GLU A 1018 -8.09 7.52 21.11
N GLU A 1019 -6.99 8.17 21.49
CA GLU A 1019 -6.29 7.88 22.72
C GLU A 1019 -7.18 8.15 23.94
N ALA A 1020 -7.89 9.28 23.96
CA ALA A 1020 -8.81 9.62 25.05
C ALA A 1020 -10.04 8.71 25.12
N MET A 1021 -10.45 8.12 23.99
CA MET A 1021 -11.55 7.17 23.90
C MET A 1021 -11.20 5.75 24.38
N ARG A 1022 -9.91 5.44 24.52
CA ARG A 1022 -9.42 4.20 25.16
C ARG A 1022 -9.43 4.35 26.68
#